data_AF-A0A0F8G6J4-F1
#
_entry.id   AF-A0A0F8G6J4-F1
#
_cell.length_a   1.000
_cell.length_b   1.000
_cell.length_c   1.000
_cell.angle_alpha   90.00
_cell.angle_beta   90.00
_cell.angle_gamma   90.00
#
_symmetry.space_group_name_H-M   'P 1'
#
loop_
_entity.id
_entity.type
_entity.pdbx_description
1 polymer ?
#
loop_
_entity_poly.entity_id
_entity_poly.type
_entity_poly.pdbx_seq_one_letter_code
_entity_poly.pdbx_strand_id
1 'polypeptide(L)'
;MEILCKKNNLRFLTIACFIFLIVNGTAAALPSTLYVGAEGNGNYTTIQDAVNNAISGDTILVYPGTYTENVNASVENISIRSYSGNPDDTIIKREEFKSNNIKITANNVTISGFTITGAGSTGIYMSRISGANIINNKLSGVGCGIQMERSSRCNLINNTVSDSAQHGFYLSSSSNHCILANNTISYTGEEGILLRSSVYCTLTNNVISNTYYEGIYLNSSSNCNVTGNTVSNTEDDGIDLNSSSNCNITGNTVSSTEDDGIDLNSSSNCNVTGNTVSNTGDDGIDLDSSSNCNINGNAVLNTEDDGICLVNSENCILTNNTVSNTSDEGVCLSYSSGCTLTDNTVSNTSDKGIYLSYSSGCTLTNNTISNAYYGISLGYSDECVLRNNTATSGIYGIILWDIENCTLTGNIMSENRYNFNLDIYDFGNATGNIIDTSNLVDGKPIYYLEGEPDPSIGSNAGVVYCIDCGDVEIKNLVLQNNTHGVFLYNTSSEIQNNTINNTIYGVMVLSSQDVRISGSMIENSMKGVNLKKAINTTLADNTVQNSLFGIEAVSSENCTLSNNSIRDFTFVGIATISSENCMFLNNSVRNSIYGIITLGSENCTLTGNSVLDSMENYELLTSGNSRFVSGKENALIRENTLIRENTLIKENTLVNSNLVQSQAPNDFGIYSKDCQDLRLENNIIDQINYKGISLDNCQNVRLVRNSVRNIGYMGIYSNNSDNVELLDNTVQNITGEARLVAGNSPLVSSPLVSKSLGPSGYGIYSGYSQGLKLEGNTVRDCYEVWGIYLYEPVNSTLKCNTLKNCQAGLIAIASENSSISDCSVTNCTSGGIVILNSEEVAGPVYAVTDCTVEGSAIGLLVTGEGTLAENTLSDNSYGMVLYNVNNGLIYGNTLSRNSLAGIAIDPEESELTARSGLVRTMKSPESGNNTIYNNYFNNVNNTLINSEANNTWNISKTSGESIVSGPYLGGNYWANPSGTGFSENCTDADRDGIADSSYEIVNGTFDYLPLTEIPSTTTRHKSSANYIPSSGGSTGVTGIDSAQKRVAAGTEATVSFNNPVSGIMGLSFTSQQYSGNVIVRIEVLGDGSSGEGLEGEVYQQMNILVGNERFESGNNINGAAINFRVSRSWIEENNIDVSTVTINRFHDDKWNALATEMTSEDEEYYYFTAETPGFSRYAVTGDKLGTEIITPAEEEETGAVTGEEQTNDKKTPGFESTFAVLGILASVFFAKKRILK
;
A
#
# COMPACT_ATOMS: atom_id res chain seq x y z
N MET A 1 -14.85 114.60 28.12
CA MET A 1 -14.70 113.34 27.39
C MET A 1 -15.97 112.51 27.66
N GLU A 2 -17.18 112.87 27.19
CA GLU A 2 -17.63 113.33 25.85
C GLU A 2 -17.50 112.23 24.79
N ILE A 3 -18.42 112.00 23.85
CA ILE A 3 -19.65 112.71 23.38
C ILE A 3 -20.55 111.63 22.67
N LEU A 4 -21.88 111.63 22.51
CA LEU A 4 -23.12 112.23 23.07
C LEU A 4 -24.31 111.44 22.38
N CYS A 5 -25.60 111.35 22.76
CA CYS A 5 -26.45 111.83 23.86
C CYS A 5 -27.86 111.13 23.80
N LYS A 6 -28.58 110.98 24.93
CA LYS A 6 -30.08 110.84 25.02
C LYS A 6 -30.70 109.53 24.44
N LYS A 7 -31.97 109.16 24.71
CA LYS A 7 -33.09 109.80 25.45
C LYS A 7 -34.04 108.76 26.09
N ASN A 8 -34.89 109.21 27.01
CA ASN A 8 -36.07 108.47 27.46
C ASN A 8 -36.99 108.11 26.27
N ASN A 9 -37.38 106.83 26.15
CA ASN A 9 -38.73 106.34 25.78
C ASN A 9 -38.70 104.82 25.49
N LEU A 10 -39.06 103.97 26.46
CA LEU A 10 -39.58 102.61 26.13
C LEU A 10 -40.39 101.91 27.24
N ARG A 11 -40.44 102.43 28.48
CA ARG A 11 -41.37 101.93 29.54
C ARG A 11 -42.87 102.07 29.19
N PHE A 12 -43.20 102.68 28.05
CA PHE A 12 -44.55 102.69 27.48
C PHE A 12 -44.83 101.55 26.49
N LEU A 13 -43.81 100.93 25.88
CA LEU A 13 -44.01 99.86 24.90
C LEU A 13 -44.26 98.50 25.57
N THR A 14 -43.56 98.22 26.68
CA THR A 14 -43.71 96.99 27.47
C THR A 14 -45.10 96.83 28.10
N ILE A 15 -45.86 97.93 28.25
CA ILE A 15 -47.24 97.93 28.76
C ILE A 15 -48.25 98.02 27.60
N ALA A 16 -47.96 98.76 26.53
CA ALA A 16 -48.83 98.81 25.34
C ALA A 16 -49.00 97.43 24.67
N CYS A 17 -47.92 96.69 24.45
CA CYS A 17 -48.00 95.34 23.86
C CYS A 17 -48.67 94.33 24.81
N PHE A 18 -48.52 94.49 26.14
CA PHE A 18 -49.19 93.64 27.13
C PHE A 18 -50.70 93.88 27.21
N ILE A 19 -51.19 95.05 26.78
CA ILE A 19 -52.62 95.39 26.79
C ILE A 19 -53.27 95.09 25.43
N PHE A 20 -52.56 95.24 24.31
CA PHE A 20 -53.11 94.93 22.98
C PHE A 20 -53.17 93.42 22.64
N LEU A 21 -52.46 92.56 23.38
CA LEU A 21 -52.59 91.09 23.28
C LEU A 21 -53.65 90.48 24.21
N ILE A 22 -54.25 91.26 25.10
CA ILE A 22 -55.31 90.79 26.02
C ILE A 22 -56.72 91.02 25.44
N VAL A 23 -56.86 91.78 24.35
CA VAL A 23 -58.14 92.05 23.66
C VAL A 23 -58.18 91.47 22.25
N ASN A 24 -57.81 90.19 22.14
CA ASN A 24 -58.39 89.27 21.16
C ASN A 24 -58.36 87.85 21.73
N GLY A 25 -59.10 87.66 22.84
CA GLY A 25 -59.39 86.36 23.40
C GLY A 25 -60.35 85.56 22.52
N THR A 26 -59.93 85.19 21.32
CA THR A 26 -60.46 83.98 20.68
C THR A 26 -60.11 82.84 21.61
N ALA A 27 -61.10 82.30 22.32
CA ALA A 27 -60.91 81.09 23.10
C ALA A 27 -60.39 80.02 22.14
N ALA A 28 -59.16 79.55 22.37
CA ALA A 28 -58.67 78.36 21.68
C ALA A 28 -59.68 77.25 21.99
N ALA A 29 -60.30 76.71 20.94
CA ALA A 29 -61.22 75.59 21.11
C ALA A 29 -60.45 74.46 21.81
N LEU A 30 -61.02 73.94 22.89
CA LEU A 30 -60.38 72.89 23.66
C LEU A 30 -60.45 71.58 22.85
N PRO A 31 -59.40 70.73 22.92
CA PRO A 31 -59.43 69.40 22.33
C PRO A 31 -60.73 68.65 22.62
N SER A 32 -61.32 68.11 21.57
CA SER A 32 -62.68 67.63 21.51
C SER A 32 -62.74 66.20 20.95
N THR A 33 -63.94 65.60 20.94
CA THR A 33 -64.17 64.28 20.35
C THR A 33 -65.13 64.41 19.18
N LEU A 34 -64.64 64.06 17.99
CA LEU A 34 -65.41 64.03 16.74
C LEU A 34 -65.84 62.58 16.47
N TYR A 35 -67.13 62.36 16.23
CA TYR A 35 -67.67 61.01 16.01
C TYR A 35 -67.96 60.77 14.52
N VAL A 36 -67.49 59.65 14.00
CA VAL A 36 -67.67 59.23 12.60
C VAL A 36 -68.51 57.96 12.55
N GLY A 37 -69.58 57.97 11.74
CA GLY A 37 -70.44 56.81 11.55
C GLY A 37 -70.93 56.69 10.11
N ALA A 38 -70.60 55.58 9.44
CA ALA A 38 -70.95 55.35 8.02
C ALA A 38 -72.46 55.45 7.72
N GLU A 39 -73.32 55.11 8.68
CA GLU A 39 -74.78 55.23 8.58
C GLU A 39 -75.34 56.58 9.10
N GLY A 40 -74.49 57.55 9.44
CA GLY A 40 -74.89 58.85 10.00
C GLY A 40 -75.08 58.87 11.52
N ASN A 41 -74.69 57.80 12.24
CA ASN A 41 -74.75 57.70 13.71
C ASN A 41 -73.68 58.55 14.45
N GLY A 42 -73.22 59.65 13.86
CA GLY A 42 -72.15 60.51 14.38
C GLY A 42 -72.20 61.93 13.81
N ASN A 43 -71.22 62.76 14.16
CA ASN A 43 -71.09 64.14 13.65
C ASN A 43 -70.65 64.19 12.19
N TYR A 44 -69.96 63.14 11.70
CA TYR A 44 -69.42 63.02 10.34
C TYR A 44 -69.72 61.64 9.75
N THR A 45 -69.83 61.56 8.43
CA THR A 45 -70.05 60.30 7.69
C THR A 45 -68.77 59.69 7.12
N THR A 46 -67.74 60.51 6.88
CA THR A 46 -66.40 60.07 6.45
C THR A 46 -65.36 60.41 7.51
N ILE A 47 -64.26 59.65 7.52
CA ILE A 47 -63.12 59.91 8.41
C ILE A 47 -62.40 61.19 7.95
N GLN A 48 -62.24 61.40 6.64
CA GLN A 48 -61.60 62.58 6.09
C GLN A 48 -62.34 63.88 6.44
N ASP A 49 -63.69 63.91 6.47
CA ASP A 49 -64.43 65.11 6.87
C ASP A 49 -64.22 65.47 8.34
N ALA A 50 -64.09 64.47 9.22
CA ALA A 50 -63.70 64.71 10.60
C ALA A 50 -62.26 65.27 10.70
N VAL A 51 -61.31 64.73 9.94
CA VAL A 51 -59.92 65.26 9.87
C VAL A 51 -59.90 66.69 9.32
N ASN A 52 -60.73 67.01 8.32
CA ASN A 52 -60.84 68.36 7.74
C ASN A 52 -61.38 69.41 8.72
N ASN A 53 -62.07 68.99 9.77
CA ASN A 53 -62.65 69.86 10.81
C ASN A 53 -61.89 69.79 12.15
N ALA A 54 -60.92 68.88 12.29
CA ALA A 54 -60.16 68.67 13.51
C ALA A 54 -59.14 69.79 13.77
N ILE A 55 -58.98 70.13 15.04
CA ILE A 55 -57.89 70.95 15.55
C ILE A 55 -56.85 70.10 16.27
N SER A 56 -55.69 70.69 16.57
CA SER A 56 -54.60 69.96 17.20
C SER A 56 -54.97 69.48 18.61
N GLY A 57 -54.84 68.17 18.84
CA GLY A 57 -55.26 67.49 20.07
C GLY A 57 -56.61 66.77 20.00
N ASP A 58 -57.42 66.97 18.95
CA ASP A 58 -58.72 66.30 18.81
C ASP A 58 -58.60 64.78 18.70
N THR A 59 -59.63 64.09 19.19
CA THR A 59 -59.81 62.64 19.01
C THR A 59 -60.96 62.37 18.06
N ILE A 60 -60.71 61.65 16.96
CA ILE A 60 -61.70 61.19 16.00
C ILE A 60 -62.03 59.73 16.35
N LEU A 61 -63.25 59.46 16.83
CA LEU A 61 -63.75 58.13 17.13
C LEU A 61 -64.64 57.62 16.00
N VAL A 62 -64.28 56.48 15.42
CA VAL A 62 -64.93 55.88 14.25
C VAL A 62 -65.71 54.64 14.69
N TYR A 63 -67.03 54.66 14.53
CA TYR A 63 -67.88 53.51 14.88
C TYR A 63 -67.63 52.31 13.96
N PRO A 64 -67.95 51.07 14.42
CA PRO A 64 -67.93 49.87 13.59
C PRO A 64 -68.64 50.05 12.24
N GLY A 65 -68.07 49.45 11.19
CA GLY A 65 -68.54 49.61 9.81
C GLY A 65 -67.40 49.60 8.78
N THR A 66 -67.77 49.66 7.50
CA THR A 66 -66.82 49.74 6.38
C THR A 66 -66.83 51.14 5.76
N TYR A 67 -65.69 51.80 5.78
CA TYR A 67 -65.44 53.12 5.22
C TYR A 67 -64.62 52.94 3.94
N THR A 68 -65.19 53.35 2.79
CA THR A 68 -64.49 53.26 1.49
C THR A 68 -63.98 54.65 1.10
N GLU A 69 -62.78 54.98 1.55
CA GLU A 69 -62.16 56.31 1.40
C GLU A 69 -60.63 56.23 1.47
N ASN A 70 -59.95 57.36 1.24
CA ASN A 70 -58.51 57.54 1.49
C ASN A 70 -58.34 58.66 2.52
N VAL A 71 -57.63 58.41 3.62
CA VAL A 71 -57.51 59.35 4.74
C VAL A 71 -56.12 60.01 4.75
N ASN A 72 -56.06 61.33 4.66
CA ASN A 72 -54.85 62.14 4.81
C ASN A 72 -54.86 62.85 6.18
N ALA A 73 -54.19 62.26 7.17
CA ALA A 73 -53.99 62.83 8.50
C ALA A 73 -52.93 63.95 8.46
N SER A 74 -53.41 65.19 8.31
CA SER A 74 -52.59 66.40 8.12
C SER A 74 -52.69 67.43 9.24
N VAL A 75 -53.29 67.07 10.39
CA VAL A 75 -53.39 67.92 11.58
C VAL A 75 -52.49 67.33 12.68
N GLU A 76 -51.67 68.15 13.33
CA GLU A 76 -50.74 67.67 14.36
C GLU A 76 -51.47 67.24 15.64
N ASN A 77 -50.90 66.27 16.37
CA ASN A 77 -51.38 65.79 17.67
C ASN A 77 -52.82 65.20 17.69
N ILE A 78 -53.40 64.83 16.54
CA ILE A 78 -54.74 64.19 16.51
C ILE A 78 -54.67 62.68 16.77
N SER A 79 -55.76 62.11 17.28
CA SER A 79 -55.92 60.66 17.47
C SER A 79 -57.13 60.12 16.71
N ILE A 80 -56.90 59.37 15.62
CA ILE A 80 -57.95 58.67 14.86
C ILE A 80 -58.03 57.23 15.36
N ARG A 81 -59.20 56.81 15.85
CA ARG A 81 -59.35 55.52 16.56
C ARG A 81 -60.69 54.85 16.26
N SER A 82 -60.71 53.52 16.16
CA SER A 82 -61.97 52.77 16.26
C SER A 82 -62.60 52.98 17.64
N TYR A 83 -63.93 53.08 17.66
CA TYR A 83 -64.73 53.23 18.86
C TYR A 83 -64.77 51.93 19.70
N SER A 84 -64.76 50.76 19.06
CA SER A 84 -64.67 49.47 19.79
C SER A 84 -63.23 49.11 20.17
N GLY A 85 -62.27 49.59 19.39
CA GLY A 85 -60.84 49.27 19.53
C GLY A 85 -60.44 47.89 19.00
N ASN A 86 -61.40 47.07 18.56
CA ASN A 86 -61.15 45.81 17.86
C ASN A 86 -60.96 46.09 16.35
N PRO A 87 -59.82 45.75 15.73
CA PRO A 87 -59.58 46.04 14.31
C PRO A 87 -60.57 45.37 13.36
N ASP A 88 -61.11 44.19 13.69
CA ASP A 88 -62.08 43.50 12.83
C ASP A 88 -63.45 44.20 12.71
N ASP A 89 -63.78 45.13 13.62
CA ASP A 89 -65.07 45.82 13.62
C ASP A 89 -65.14 47.03 12.67
N THR A 90 -63.99 47.66 12.37
CA THR A 90 -63.92 48.95 11.67
C THR A 90 -62.91 48.88 10.52
N ILE A 91 -63.42 48.82 9.29
CA ILE A 91 -62.66 48.55 8.07
C ILE A 91 -62.49 49.84 7.25
N ILE A 92 -61.24 50.22 6.97
CA ILE A 92 -60.87 51.29 6.02
C ILE A 92 -60.44 50.63 4.71
N LYS A 93 -61.38 50.55 3.76
CA LYS A 93 -61.15 50.03 2.42
C LYS A 93 -60.76 51.17 1.48
N ARG A 94 -59.74 50.94 0.65
CA ARG A 94 -59.25 51.93 -0.31
C ARG A 94 -60.29 52.28 -1.38
N GLU A 95 -60.41 53.56 -1.74
CA GLU A 95 -61.01 53.95 -3.03
C GLU A 95 -60.04 53.61 -4.19
N GLU A 96 -60.54 53.20 -5.35
CA GLU A 96 -59.66 52.78 -6.45
C GLU A 96 -58.95 53.95 -7.15
N PHE A 97 -57.78 53.68 -7.72
CA PHE A 97 -57.00 54.55 -8.62
C PHE A 97 -56.47 55.88 -8.05
N LYS A 98 -56.47 56.12 -6.72
CA LYS A 98 -56.19 57.46 -6.15
C LYS A 98 -55.02 57.61 -5.18
N SER A 99 -54.86 56.75 -4.17
CA SER A 99 -53.83 56.94 -3.12
C SER A 99 -53.63 55.73 -2.21
N ASN A 100 -52.66 55.85 -1.28
CA ASN A 100 -52.50 54.99 -0.10
C ASN A 100 -53.77 55.03 0.77
N ASN A 101 -54.10 53.96 1.52
CA ASN A 101 -55.33 53.94 2.33
C ASN A 101 -55.30 55.04 3.41
N ILE A 102 -54.20 55.12 4.17
CA ILE A 102 -53.93 56.20 5.11
C ILE A 102 -52.59 56.84 4.75
N LYS A 103 -52.57 58.18 4.71
CA LYS A 103 -51.39 59.02 4.54
C LYS A 103 -51.25 59.94 5.74
N ILE A 104 -50.05 59.99 6.33
CA ILE A 104 -49.76 60.86 7.49
C ILE A 104 -48.73 61.90 7.05
N THR A 105 -49.07 63.17 7.27
CA THR A 105 -48.26 64.35 6.88
C THR A 105 -48.08 65.37 8.00
N ALA A 106 -48.52 65.04 9.23
CA ALA A 106 -48.37 65.85 10.43
C ALA A 106 -47.75 65.07 11.59
N ASN A 107 -47.20 65.80 12.56
CA ASN A 107 -46.52 65.22 13.73
C ASN A 107 -47.50 64.71 14.79
N ASN A 108 -47.05 63.75 15.60
CA ASN A 108 -47.76 63.21 16.77
C ASN A 108 -49.16 62.61 16.48
N VAL A 109 -49.41 62.18 15.25
CA VAL A 109 -50.68 61.56 14.83
C VAL A 109 -50.78 60.13 15.38
N THR A 110 -51.92 59.77 15.95
CA THR A 110 -52.22 58.39 16.39
C THR A 110 -53.28 57.75 15.49
N ILE A 111 -53.04 56.51 15.04
CA ILE A 111 -53.98 55.66 14.28
C ILE A 111 -54.15 54.33 15.05
N SER A 112 -55.36 53.98 15.49
CA SER A 112 -55.55 52.73 16.25
C SER A 112 -56.87 51.98 16.06
N GLY A 113 -56.80 50.64 15.99
CA GLY A 113 -57.97 49.76 16.06
C GLY A 113 -58.70 49.57 14.74
N PHE A 114 -58.02 49.65 13.58
CA PHE A 114 -58.63 49.52 12.26
C PHE A 114 -58.16 48.28 11.50
N THR A 115 -59.05 47.68 10.70
CA THR A 115 -58.65 46.87 9.54
C THR A 115 -58.45 47.77 8.33
N ILE A 116 -57.40 47.56 7.53
CA ILE A 116 -57.02 48.37 6.38
C ILE A 116 -56.77 47.43 5.19
N THR A 117 -57.42 47.68 4.04
CA THR A 117 -57.36 46.75 2.89
C THR A 117 -57.54 47.43 1.53
N GLY A 118 -56.87 46.94 0.49
CA GLY A 118 -57.00 47.41 -0.90
C GLY A 118 -55.75 47.20 -1.76
N ALA A 119 -55.77 46.17 -2.61
CA ALA A 119 -54.59 45.66 -3.32
C ALA A 119 -53.89 46.70 -4.22
N GLY A 120 -52.55 46.77 -4.15
CA GLY A 120 -51.71 47.58 -5.03
C GLY A 120 -51.49 49.04 -4.61
N SER A 121 -51.50 49.34 -3.32
CA SER A 121 -51.07 50.64 -2.75
C SER A 121 -50.78 50.49 -1.25
N THR A 122 -49.93 51.34 -0.67
CA THR A 122 -49.51 51.22 0.72
C THR A 122 -50.68 51.39 1.70
N GLY A 123 -50.76 50.52 2.71
CA GLY A 123 -51.78 50.59 3.76
C GLY A 123 -51.67 51.87 4.61
N ILE A 124 -50.51 52.09 5.24
CA ILE A 124 -50.20 53.34 5.95
C ILE A 124 -48.88 53.92 5.43
N TYR A 125 -48.90 55.14 4.92
CA TYR A 125 -47.72 55.85 4.43
C TYR A 125 -47.42 57.10 5.25
N MET A 126 -46.19 57.26 5.71
CA MET A 126 -45.71 58.41 6.48
C MET A 126 -44.50 59.03 5.81
N SER A 127 -44.47 60.36 5.68
CA SER A 127 -43.31 61.05 5.09
C SER A 127 -43.03 62.39 5.77
N ARG A 128 -41.78 62.57 6.22
CA ARG A 128 -41.25 63.79 6.87
C ARG A 128 -41.96 64.20 8.17
N ILE A 129 -42.41 63.22 8.97
CA ILE A 129 -43.11 63.45 10.25
C ILE A 129 -42.29 62.95 11.45
N SER A 130 -42.74 63.27 12.67
CA SER A 130 -42.22 62.68 13.90
C SER A 130 -43.33 62.35 14.91
N GLY A 131 -43.10 61.37 15.78
CA GLY A 131 -43.97 61.05 16.91
C GLY A 131 -45.27 60.30 16.59
N ALA A 132 -45.43 59.76 15.38
CA ALA A 132 -46.65 59.04 15.00
C ALA A 132 -46.79 57.70 15.75
N ASN A 133 -48.02 57.33 16.11
CA ASN A 133 -48.33 56.11 16.86
C ASN A 133 -49.33 55.26 16.09
N ILE A 134 -48.90 54.14 15.54
CA ILE A 134 -49.73 53.18 14.80
C ILE A 134 -49.90 51.96 15.68
N ILE A 135 -51.08 51.78 16.29
CA ILE A 135 -51.30 50.83 17.37
C ILE A 135 -52.51 49.92 17.10
N ASN A 136 -52.33 48.59 17.18
CA ASN A 136 -53.43 47.63 17.09
C ASN A 136 -54.26 47.75 15.79
N ASN A 137 -53.60 47.83 14.64
CA ASN A 137 -54.26 47.83 13.32
C ASN A 137 -53.93 46.53 12.56
N LYS A 138 -54.85 46.10 11.71
CA LYS A 138 -54.75 44.89 10.88
C LYS A 138 -54.72 45.30 9.41
N LEU A 139 -53.68 44.93 8.67
CA LEU A 139 -53.47 45.33 7.28
C LEU A 139 -53.44 44.07 6.42
N SER A 140 -54.35 43.95 5.44
CA SER A 140 -54.43 42.74 4.59
C SER A 140 -54.85 43.05 3.16
N GLY A 141 -54.16 42.41 2.20
CA GLY A 141 -54.40 42.60 0.76
C GLY A 141 -54.05 44.02 0.33
N VAL A 142 -52.81 44.44 0.57
CA VAL A 142 -52.28 45.80 0.33
C VAL A 142 -51.04 45.74 -0.58
N GLY A 143 -50.45 46.91 -0.90
CA GLY A 143 -49.09 46.99 -1.47
C GLY A 143 -48.07 46.65 -0.40
N CYS A 144 -47.37 47.66 0.13
CA CYS A 144 -46.66 47.56 1.40
C CYS A 144 -47.63 47.78 2.58
N GLY A 145 -47.40 47.10 3.71
CA GLY A 145 -48.19 47.30 4.94
C GLY A 145 -48.04 48.71 5.50
N ILE A 146 -46.87 49.03 6.07
CA ILE A 146 -46.55 50.37 6.60
C ILE A 146 -45.23 50.88 6.03
N GLN A 147 -45.28 52.00 5.31
CA GLN A 147 -44.12 52.65 4.71
C GLN A 147 -43.81 53.98 5.41
N MET A 148 -42.53 54.22 5.68
CA MET A 148 -42.00 55.43 6.29
C MET A 148 -40.83 55.99 5.50
N GLU A 149 -40.84 57.31 5.29
CA GLU A 149 -39.74 58.04 4.66
C GLU A 149 -39.33 59.25 5.50
N ARG A 150 -38.03 59.40 5.82
CA ARG A 150 -37.49 60.59 6.51
C ARG A 150 -38.27 60.93 7.80
N SER A 151 -38.78 59.92 8.51
CA SER A 151 -39.76 60.07 9.59
C SER A 151 -39.26 59.43 10.88
N SER A 152 -39.35 60.13 12.02
CA SER A 152 -38.55 59.76 13.22
C SER A 152 -39.34 59.67 14.52
N ARG A 153 -38.87 58.86 15.49
CA ARG A 153 -39.54 58.67 16.80
C ARG A 153 -41.00 58.18 16.67
N CYS A 154 -41.29 57.33 15.70
CA CYS A 154 -42.62 56.77 15.52
C CYS A 154 -42.71 55.36 16.12
N ASN A 155 -43.90 54.99 16.57
CA ASN A 155 -44.18 53.73 17.26
C ASN A 155 -45.14 52.89 16.42
N LEU A 156 -44.70 51.73 15.94
CA LEU A 156 -45.51 50.70 15.29
C LEU A 156 -45.69 49.57 16.31
N ILE A 157 -46.85 49.49 16.98
CA ILE A 157 -47.05 48.61 18.14
C ILE A 157 -48.29 47.72 17.97
N ASN A 158 -48.14 46.41 18.20
CA ASN A 158 -49.21 45.41 18.16
C ASN A 158 -50.02 45.39 16.83
N ASN A 159 -49.43 45.74 15.70
CA ASN A 159 -50.12 45.68 14.40
C ASN A 159 -49.96 44.29 13.76
N THR A 160 -50.94 43.89 12.96
CA THR A 160 -50.90 42.67 12.15
C THR A 160 -50.84 43.04 10.67
N VAL A 161 -49.92 42.45 9.91
CA VAL A 161 -49.87 42.53 8.44
C VAL A 161 -49.98 41.12 7.88
N SER A 162 -50.87 40.91 6.90
CA SER A 162 -50.92 39.68 6.09
C SER A 162 -51.12 40.02 4.62
N ASP A 163 -50.80 39.10 3.71
CA ASP A 163 -51.13 39.21 2.28
C ASP A 163 -50.63 40.54 1.66
N SER A 164 -49.38 40.88 1.94
CA SER A 164 -48.73 42.12 1.49
C SER A 164 -48.04 41.85 0.15
N ALA A 165 -48.42 42.56 -0.91
CA ALA A 165 -47.82 42.37 -2.24
C ALA A 165 -46.39 42.94 -2.36
N GLN A 166 -45.88 43.52 -1.27
CA GLN A 166 -44.59 44.17 -1.08
C GLN A 166 -44.20 44.06 0.41
N HIS A 167 -43.14 44.74 0.86
CA HIS A 167 -42.64 44.66 2.23
C HIS A 167 -43.74 44.78 3.30
N GLY A 168 -43.63 44.02 4.40
CA GLY A 168 -44.51 44.16 5.56
C GLY A 168 -44.43 45.56 6.17
N PHE A 169 -43.25 45.94 6.65
CA PHE A 169 -42.90 47.33 6.99
C PHE A 169 -41.66 47.80 6.21
N TYR A 170 -41.65 49.06 5.74
CA TYR A 170 -40.50 49.66 5.05
C TYR A 170 -40.14 51.03 5.64
N LEU A 171 -38.98 51.14 6.31
CA LEU A 171 -38.44 52.35 6.92
C LEU A 171 -37.22 52.85 6.13
N SER A 172 -37.40 53.90 5.32
CA SER A 172 -36.34 54.42 4.44
C SER A 172 -35.86 55.83 4.79
N SER A 173 -34.71 56.20 4.22
CA SER A 173 -34.22 57.57 4.13
C SER A 173 -34.06 58.24 5.52
N SER A 174 -33.33 57.59 6.43
CA SER A 174 -33.12 58.07 7.81
C SER A 174 -34.41 58.20 8.62
N SER A 175 -35.21 57.12 8.66
CA SER A 175 -36.42 57.04 9.48
C SER A 175 -36.09 56.64 10.92
N ASN A 176 -35.39 57.54 11.62
CA ASN A 176 -34.58 57.25 12.81
C ASN A 176 -35.36 57.20 14.14
N HIS A 177 -34.82 56.49 15.15
CA HIS A 177 -35.39 56.36 16.50
C HIS A 177 -36.81 55.76 16.55
N CYS A 178 -37.18 54.93 15.57
CA CYS A 178 -38.52 54.32 15.53
C CYS A 178 -38.57 53.02 16.33
N ILE A 179 -39.72 52.71 16.94
CA ILE A 179 -39.96 51.51 17.74
C ILE A 179 -41.01 50.64 17.04
N LEU A 180 -40.62 49.42 16.68
CA LEU A 180 -41.45 48.39 16.06
C LEU A 180 -41.60 47.26 17.10
N ALA A 181 -42.72 47.22 17.83
CA ALA A 181 -42.89 46.32 18.97
C ALA A 181 -44.13 45.41 18.89
N ASN A 182 -43.94 44.12 19.15
CA ASN A 182 -44.99 43.08 19.20
C ASN A 182 -45.90 43.02 17.95
N ASN A 183 -45.41 43.37 16.76
CA ASN A 183 -46.19 43.26 15.53
C ASN A 183 -46.14 41.81 14.99
N THR A 184 -47.14 41.42 14.20
CA THR A 184 -47.20 40.12 13.52
C THR A 184 -47.25 40.36 12.02
N ILE A 185 -46.30 39.85 11.27
CA ILE A 185 -46.17 40.07 9.82
C ILE A 185 -46.11 38.70 9.14
N SER A 186 -46.91 38.48 8.11
CA SER A 186 -46.84 37.25 7.33
C SER A 186 -47.29 37.40 5.88
N TYR A 187 -46.90 36.43 5.05
CA TYR A 187 -47.26 36.36 3.63
C TYR A 187 -46.95 37.67 2.90
N THR A 188 -45.67 38.05 2.89
CA THR A 188 -45.14 39.23 2.21
C THR A 188 -44.42 38.83 0.92
N GLY A 189 -44.74 39.50 -0.19
CA GLY A 189 -44.10 39.26 -1.51
C GLY A 189 -42.73 39.94 -1.69
N GLU A 190 -42.23 40.56 -0.63
CA GLU A 190 -40.89 41.13 -0.43
C GLU A 190 -40.60 40.99 1.10
N GLU A 191 -39.65 41.74 1.67
CA GLU A 191 -39.19 41.61 3.07
C GLU A 191 -40.28 41.70 4.15
N GLY A 192 -40.05 41.04 5.28
CA GLY A 192 -40.88 41.23 6.49
C GLY A 192 -40.77 42.65 7.05
N ILE A 193 -39.54 43.10 7.35
CA ILE A 193 -39.24 44.45 7.84
C ILE A 193 -37.94 44.97 7.21
N LEU A 194 -38.02 45.93 6.28
CA LEU A 194 -36.85 46.62 5.70
C LEU A 194 -36.52 47.94 6.43
N LEU A 195 -35.29 48.07 6.94
CA LEU A 195 -34.70 49.29 7.47
C LEU A 195 -33.57 49.79 6.56
N ARG A 196 -33.88 50.74 5.66
CA ARG A 196 -32.91 51.30 4.71
C ARG A 196 -32.36 52.66 5.16
N SER A 197 -31.05 52.71 5.41
CA SER A 197 -30.31 53.91 5.82
C SER A 197 -30.90 54.60 7.06
N SER A 198 -31.32 53.82 8.06
CA SER A 198 -32.02 54.28 9.27
C SER A 198 -31.20 54.00 10.54
N VAL A 199 -31.40 54.82 11.57
CA VAL A 199 -30.49 54.89 12.73
C VAL A 199 -31.23 54.94 14.07
N TYR A 200 -30.73 54.21 15.08
CA TYR A 200 -31.30 54.12 16.44
C TYR A 200 -32.71 53.50 16.51
N CYS A 201 -33.10 52.69 15.53
CA CYS A 201 -34.40 52.01 15.56
C CYS A 201 -34.38 50.78 16.48
N THR A 202 -35.54 50.38 17.00
CA THR A 202 -35.70 49.21 17.89
C THR A 202 -36.83 48.33 17.41
N LEU A 203 -36.51 47.12 16.97
CA LEU A 203 -37.42 46.07 16.54
C LEU A 203 -37.46 45.01 17.65
N THR A 204 -38.59 44.85 18.34
CA THR A 204 -38.66 43.93 19.49
C THR A 204 -39.94 43.11 19.56
N ASN A 205 -39.80 41.83 19.90
CA ASN A 205 -40.89 40.85 20.05
C ASN A 205 -41.83 40.74 18.83
N ASN A 206 -41.38 41.13 17.64
CA ASN A 206 -42.16 40.97 16.43
C ASN A 206 -42.12 39.50 15.97
N VAL A 207 -43.20 39.02 15.37
CA VAL A 207 -43.29 37.69 14.76
C VAL A 207 -43.42 37.87 13.26
N ILE A 208 -42.42 37.43 12.50
CA ILE A 208 -42.36 37.48 11.04
C ILE A 208 -42.38 36.03 10.52
N SER A 209 -43.19 35.74 9.49
CA SER A 209 -43.12 34.43 8.84
C SER A 209 -43.76 34.35 7.45
N ASN A 210 -43.28 33.44 6.59
CA ASN A 210 -43.74 33.29 5.20
C ASN A 210 -43.44 34.59 4.41
N THR A 211 -42.14 34.87 4.21
CA THR A 211 -41.66 36.06 3.48
C THR A 211 -40.88 35.63 2.23
N TYR A 212 -41.07 36.34 1.12
CA TYR A 212 -40.45 36.01 -0.18
C TYR A 212 -38.98 36.45 -0.29
N TYR A 213 -38.56 37.39 0.56
CA TYR A 213 -37.16 37.70 0.84
C TYR A 213 -36.97 37.75 2.37
N GLU A 214 -36.00 38.53 2.85
CA GLU A 214 -35.48 38.50 4.20
C GLU A 214 -36.56 38.79 5.27
N GLY A 215 -36.48 38.10 6.41
CA GLY A 215 -37.41 38.32 7.53
C GLY A 215 -37.27 39.72 8.14
N ILE A 216 -36.03 40.17 8.38
CA ILE A 216 -35.70 41.52 8.87
C ILE A 216 -34.40 42.00 8.19
N TYR A 217 -34.49 42.93 7.23
CA TYR A 217 -33.35 43.47 6.49
C TYR A 217 -32.90 44.84 7.03
N LEU A 218 -31.63 44.98 7.44
CA LEU A 218 -31.00 46.25 7.83
C LEU A 218 -29.98 46.79 6.78
N ASN A 219 -30.44 47.18 5.60
CA ASN A 219 -29.56 47.79 4.58
C ASN A 219 -28.99 49.17 4.99
N SER A 220 -27.64 49.30 5.05
CA SER A 220 -26.91 50.55 5.33
C SER A 220 -27.33 51.27 6.62
N SER A 221 -27.80 50.54 7.62
CA SER A 221 -28.40 51.06 8.85
C SER A 221 -27.41 51.02 10.03
N SER A 222 -27.70 51.73 11.13
CA SER A 222 -26.76 51.71 12.27
C SER A 222 -27.35 52.01 13.63
N ASN A 223 -26.68 51.55 14.69
CA ASN A 223 -27.10 51.74 16.08
C ASN A 223 -28.51 51.16 16.37
N CYS A 224 -28.95 50.19 15.58
CA CYS A 224 -30.29 49.59 15.68
C CYS A 224 -30.29 48.38 16.61
N ASN A 225 -31.41 48.13 17.29
CA ASN A 225 -31.61 46.97 18.14
C ASN A 225 -32.68 46.05 17.54
N VAL A 226 -32.36 44.78 17.32
CA VAL A 226 -33.26 43.72 16.87
C VAL A 226 -33.30 42.69 18.01
N THR A 227 -34.33 42.76 18.87
CA THR A 227 -34.31 42.10 20.19
C THR A 227 -35.56 41.27 20.49
N GLY A 228 -35.40 39.95 20.65
CA GLY A 228 -36.50 39.05 21.06
C GLY A 228 -37.54 38.77 19.96
N ASN A 229 -37.23 39.02 18.70
CA ASN A 229 -38.13 38.74 17.57
C ASN A 229 -38.13 37.24 17.23
N THR A 230 -39.16 36.79 16.52
CA THR A 230 -39.28 35.43 15.97
C THR A 230 -39.43 35.54 14.46
N VAL A 231 -38.54 34.90 13.70
CA VAL A 231 -38.52 34.86 12.23
C VAL A 231 -38.57 33.40 11.79
N SER A 232 -39.42 33.06 10.81
CA SER A 232 -39.46 31.68 10.28
C SER A 232 -40.18 31.50 8.95
N ASN A 233 -39.76 30.54 8.13
CA ASN A 233 -40.27 30.31 6.77
C ASN A 233 -40.00 31.53 5.89
N THR A 234 -38.73 31.76 5.54
CA THR A 234 -38.26 32.83 4.66
C THR A 234 -37.63 32.17 3.42
N GLU A 235 -37.96 32.62 2.21
CA GLU A 235 -37.39 32.12 0.93
C GLU A 235 -35.97 32.67 0.65
N ASP A 236 -35.34 33.21 1.70
CA ASP A 236 -34.12 34.04 1.75
C ASP A 236 -33.75 34.17 3.26
N ASP A 237 -32.89 35.11 3.63
CA ASP A 237 -32.37 35.31 5.00
C ASP A 237 -33.41 35.42 6.13
N GLY A 238 -33.00 34.95 7.32
CA GLY A 238 -33.67 35.30 8.56
C GLY A 238 -33.52 36.78 8.93
N ILE A 239 -32.28 37.28 9.05
CA ILE A 239 -31.96 38.65 9.47
C ILE A 239 -30.67 39.17 8.79
N ASP A 240 -30.76 39.80 7.62
CA ASP A 240 -29.65 40.48 6.90
C ASP A 240 -29.17 41.76 7.64
N LEU A 241 -27.84 41.97 7.70
CA LEU A 241 -27.18 43.25 8.06
C LEU A 241 -26.16 43.80 7.03
N ASN A 242 -26.57 44.00 5.79
CA ASN A 242 -25.74 44.50 4.69
C ASN A 242 -25.27 45.96 4.91
N SER A 243 -23.96 46.16 4.85
CA SER A 243 -23.30 47.47 4.98
C SER A 243 -23.68 48.24 6.27
N SER A 244 -24.07 47.51 7.31
CA SER A 244 -24.60 48.07 8.57
C SER A 244 -23.51 48.25 9.64
N SER A 245 -23.81 48.97 10.72
CA SER A 245 -22.85 49.06 11.84
C SER A 245 -23.43 49.38 13.22
N ASN A 246 -22.73 48.94 14.27
CA ASN A 246 -23.07 49.20 15.67
C ASN A 246 -24.48 48.66 16.05
N CYS A 247 -24.98 47.64 15.35
CA CYS A 247 -26.30 47.06 15.56
C CYS A 247 -26.25 45.91 16.59
N ASN A 248 -27.34 45.68 17.32
CA ASN A 248 -27.46 44.63 18.32
C ASN A 248 -28.59 43.66 17.93
N ILE A 249 -28.24 42.42 17.60
CA ILE A 249 -29.15 41.33 17.25
C ILE A 249 -29.15 40.39 18.45
N THR A 250 -30.17 40.49 19.31
CA THR A 250 -30.11 39.91 20.67
C THR A 250 -31.33 39.08 21.04
N GLY A 251 -31.13 37.81 21.38
CA GLY A 251 -32.19 36.94 21.91
C GLY A 251 -33.33 36.64 20.93
N ASN A 252 -33.10 36.77 19.62
CA ASN A 252 -34.09 36.42 18.60
C ASN A 252 -34.14 34.89 18.39
N THR A 253 -35.24 34.41 17.81
CA THR A 253 -35.39 33.04 17.33
C THR A 253 -35.59 33.07 15.82
N VAL A 254 -34.69 32.43 15.08
CA VAL A 254 -34.76 32.27 13.62
C VAL A 254 -34.83 30.78 13.32
N SER A 255 -35.73 30.36 12.41
CA SER A 255 -35.77 28.96 11.98
C SER A 255 -36.52 28.70 10.68
N SER A 256 -36.07 27.75 9.87
CA SER A 256 -36.64 27.46 8.54
C SER A 256 -36.47 28.66 7.61
N THR A 257 -35.22 29.00 7.34
CA THR A 257 -34.79 29.90 6.26
C THR A 257 -34.39 29.02 5.07
N GLU A 258 -34.66 29.44 3.83
CA GLU A 258 -34.15 28.73 2.63
C GLU A 258 -32.70 29.13 2.29
N ASP A 259 -32.23 30.22 2.88
CA ASP A 259 -30.85 30.72 2.86
C ASP A 259 -30.37 30.86 4.33
N ASP A 260 -29.56 31.87 4.63
CA ASP A 260 -28.90 32.10 5.93
C ASP A 260 -29.84 32.37 7.13
N GLY A 261 -29.35 32.01 8.32
CA GLY A 261 -30.00 32.38 9.58
C GLY A 261 -29.88 33.87 9.92
N ILE A 262 -28.65 34.41 9.89
CA ILE A 262 -28.32 35.81 10.22
C ILE A 262 -27.05 36.24 9.47
N ASP A 263 -27.18 36.86 8.28
CA ASP A 263 -26.06 37.49 7.57
C ASP A 263 -25.54 38.78 8.26
N LEU A 264 -24.24 39.07 8.07
CA LEU A 264 -23.62 40.37 8.35
C LEU A 264 -22.69 40.83 7.21
N ASN A 265 -23.17 40.89 5.97
CA ASN A 265 -22.36 41.27 4.81
C ASN A 265 -21.82 42.70 4.91
N SER A 266 -20.51 42.87 4.74
CA SER A 266 -19.82 44.18 4.75
C SER A 266 -20.11 45.02 6.02
N SER A 267 -20.47 44.37 7.12
CA SER A 267 -20.97 45.00 8.36
C SER A 267 -19.85 45.29 9.36
N SER A 268 -20.09 46.09 10.39
CA SER A 268 -19.07 46.31 11.43
C SER A 268 -19.55 46.69 12.82
N ASN A 269 -18.79 46.28 13.85
CA ASN A 269 -19.05 46.60 15.26
C ASN A 269 -20.44 46.11 15.75
N CYS A 270 -21.01 45.07 15.12
CA CYS A 270 -22.32 44.52 15.44
C CYS A 270 -22.23 43.44 16.54
N ASN A 271 -23.25 43.34 17.39
CA ASN A 271 -23.35 42.32 18.44
C ASN A 271 -24.47 41.32 18.13
N VAL A 272 -24.12 40.08 17.77
CA VAL A 272 -25.05 38.96 17.60
C VAL A 272 -25.00 38.12 18.86
N THR A 273 -25.97 38.26 19.76
CA THR A 273 -25.86 37.74 21.14
C THR A 273 -27.08 36.96 21.62
N GLY A 274 -26.87 35.72 22.05
CA GLY A 274 -27.91 34.90 22.70
C GLY A 274 -29.08 34.52 21.79
N ASN A 275 -28.93 34.57 20.47
CA ASN A 275 -29.95 34.17 19.52
C ASN A 275 -30.04 32.64 19.42
N THR A 276 -31.19 32.13 18.99
CA THR A 276 -31.37 30.72 18.60
C THR A 276 -31.65 30.66 17.11
N VAL A 277 -30.78 29.99 16.35
CA VAL A 277 -30.94 29.75 14.91
C VAL A 277 -31.09 28.24 14.69
N SER A 278 -32.01 27.79 13.84
CA SER A 278 -32.07 26.36 13.50
C SER A 278 -32.83 26.01 12.23
N ASN A 279 -32.38 24.98 11.53
CA ASN A 279 -32.94 24.52 10.25
C ASN A 279 -32.82 25.64 9.20
N THR A 280 -31.60 25.94 8.79
CA THR A 280 -31.23 26.90 7.72
C THR A 280 -30.93 26.12 6.43
N GLY A 281 -31.15 26.76 5.27
CA GLY A 281 -30.85 26.18 3.95
C GLY A 281 -29.39 26.35 3.53
N ASP A 282 -28.74 27.39 4.07
CA ASP A 282 -27.29 27.60 4.03
C ASP A 282 -26.78 27.75 5.49
N ASP A 283 -26.01 28.77 5.86
CA ASP A 283 -25.36 28.87 7.17
C ASP A 283 -26.31 29.27 8.32
N GLY A 284 -25.86 28.97 9.53
CA GLY A 284 -26.48 29.49 10.75
C GLY A 284 -26.29 31.00 10.95
N ILE A 285 -25.07 31.50 10.70
CA ILE A 285 -24.68 32.92 10.83
C ILE A 285 -23.42 33.16 9.94
N ASP A 286 -23.55 33.77 8.77
CA ASP A 286 -22.38 34.26 8.00
C ASP A 286 -21.89 35.66 8.43
N LEU A 287 -20.63 35.94 8.11
CA LEU A 287 -19.99 37.25 8.15
C LEU A 287 -19.04 37.47 6.95
N ASP A 288 -19.53 37.61 5.71
CA ASP A 288 -18.71 38.10 4.58
C ASP A 288 -18.23 39.54 4.78
N SER A 289 -16.92 39.75 4.65
CA SER A 289 -16.25 41.06 4.59
C SER A 289 -16.56 41.96 5.79
N SER A 290 -16.90 41.34 6.92
CA SER A 290 -17.39 41.97 8.15
C SER A 290 -16.23 42.26 9.11
N SER A 291 -16.40 43.21 10.05
CA SER A 291 -15.29 43.53 10.98
C SER A 291 -15.68 43.99 12.37
N ASN A 292 -14.88 43.59 13.37
CA ASN A 292 -15.04 43.93 14.78
C ASN A 292 -16.42 43.49 15.34
N CYS A 293 -17.05 42.48 14.74
CA CYS A 293 -18.34 41.94 15.15
C CYS A 293 -18.19 40.94 16.32
N ASN A 294 -19.20 40.85 17.17
CA ASN A 294 -19.18 40.08 18.42
C ASN A 294 -20.35 39.09 18.45
N ILE A 295 -20.04 37.81 18.29
CA ILE A 295 -20.96 36.68 18.14
C ILE A 295 -20.88 35.87 19.44
N ASN A 296 -21.81 36.10 20.36
CA ASN A 296 -21.68 35.66 21.76
C ASN A 296 -22.90 34.86 22.26
N GLY A 297 -22.67 33.62 22.70
CA GLY A 297 -23.66 32.80 23.40
C GLY A 297 -24.87 32.39 22.55
N ASN A 298 -24.74 32.39 21.22
CA ASN A 298 -25.79 31.95 20.31
C ASN A 298 -25.87 30.42 20.28
N ALA A 299 -27.05 29.89 19.97
CA ALA A 299 -27.27 28.46 19.77
C ALA A 299 -27.70 28.23 18.31
N VAL A 300 -26.86 27.52 17.55
CA VAL A 300 -27.09 27.17 16.15
C VAL A 300 -27.26 25.65 16.04
N LEU A 301 -28.36 25.19 15.45
CA LEU A 301 -28.67 23.76 15.37
C LEU A 301 -29.31 23.36 14.03
N ASN A 302 -28.80 22.30 13.39
CA ASN A 302 -29.32 21.79 12.12
C ASN A 302 -29.16 22.82 10.98
N THR A 303 -27.99 22.86 10.34
CA THR A 303 -27.71 23.71 9.17
C THR A 303 -27.50 22.82 7.93
N GLU A 304 -27.92 23.27 6.75
CA GLU A 304 -27.66 22.55 5.49
C GLU A 304 -26.29 22.89 4.86
N ASP A 305 -25.60 23.93 5.35
CA ASP A 305 -24.13 24.06 5.28
C ASP A 305 -23.49 24.31 6.68
N ASP A 306 -22.81 25.43 6.96
CA ASP A 306 -22.03 25.66 8.19
C ASP A 306 -22.84 26.17 9.40
N GLY A 307 -22.26 26.00 10.59
CA GLY A 307 -22.80 26.58 11.82
C GLY A 307 -22.61 28.09 11.95
N ILE A 308 -21.40 28.59 11.71
CA ILE A 308 -21.03 30.02 11.75
C ILE A 308 -19.85 30.22 10.78
N CYS A 309 -20.02 30.98 9.71
CA CYS A 309 -18.96 31.27 8.75
C CYS A 309 -18.40 32.70 8.91
N LEU A 310 -17.16 32.89 8.46
CA LEU A 310 -16.43 34.14 8.46
C LEU A 310 -15.54 34.21 7.22
N VAL A 311 -16.04 34.85 6.17
CA VAL A 311 -15.36 35.00 4.88
C VAL A 311 -14.75 36.42 4.77
N ASN A 312 -13.45 36.55 4.50
CA ASN A 312 -12.73 37.83 4.44
C ASN A 312 -12.91 38.74 5.68
N SER A 313 -13.21 38.18 6.86
CA SER A 313 -13.66 38.91 8.05
C SER A 313 -12.52 39.29 8.99
N GLU A 314 -12.59 40.47 9.62
CA GLU A 314 -11.48 41.03 10.42
C GLU A 314 -11.84 41.29 11.90
N ASN A 315 -11.00 40.82 12.82
CA ASN A 315 -11.06 41.14 14.26
C ASN A 315 -12.41 40.76 14.93
N CYS A 316 -13.13 39.78 14.38
CA CYS A 316 -14.41 39.31 14.93
C CYS A 316 -14.20 38.39 16.15
N ILE A 317 -15.13 38.43 17.10
CA ILE A 317 -15.04 37.74 18.40
C ILE A 317 -16.20 36.77 18.54
N LEU A 318 -15.91 35.47 18.57
CA LEU A 318 -16.87 34.37 18.73
C LEU A 318 -16.71 33.78 20.14
N THR A 319 -17.68 33.96 21.03
CA THR A 319 -17.56 33.41 22.40
C THR A 319 -18.79 32.66 22.91
N ASN A 320 -18.58 31.59 23.67
CA ASN A 320 -19.64 30.80 24.32
C ASN A 320 -20.75 30.26 23.37
N ASN A 321 -20.56 30.27 22.05
CA ASN A 321 -21.58 29.78 21.12
C ASN A 321 -21.68 28.25 21.21
N THR A 322 -22.88 27.73 20.97
CA THR A 322 -23.16 26.29 20.87
C THR A 322 -23.61 25.97 19.45
N VAL A 323 -22.81 25.23 18.70
CA VAL A 323 -23.11 24.77 17.34
C VAL A 323 -23.33 23.26 17.36
N SER A 324 -24.36 22.77 16.68
CA SER A 324 -24.53 21.32 16.50
C SER A 324 -25.33 20.86 15.29
N ASN A 325 -25.01 19.65 14.80
CA ASN A 325 -25.67 18.99 13.67
C ASN A 325 -25.55 19.80 12.37
N THR A 326 -24.32 20.10 11.94
CA THR A 326 -24.05 20.84 10.69
C THR A 326 -23.72 19.90 9.53
N SER A 327 -23.92 20.36 8.30
CA SER A 327 -23.83 19.52 7.11
C SER A 327 -22.48 19.59 6.38
N ASP A 328 -21.69 20.65 6.59
CA ASP A 328 -20.23 20.64 6.44
C ASP A 328 -19.55 20.98 7.78
N GLU A 329 -19.25 22.26 8.07
CA GLU A 329 -18.41 22.68 9.19
C GLU A 329 -19.19 23.25 10.39
N GLY A 330 -18.53 23.28 11.56
CA GLY A 330 -19.11 23.87 12.77
C GLY A 330 -18.86 25.38 12.88
N VAL A 331 -17.62 25.81 12.61
CA VAL A 331 -17.24 27.22 12.53
C VAL A 331 -16.13 27.35 11.47
N CYS A 332 -16.39 28.09 10.40
CA CYS A 332 -15.42 28.32 9.33
C CYS A 332 -14.83 29.73 9.38
N LEU A 333 -13.53 29.83 9.09
CA LEU A 333 -12.79 31.09 8.92
C LEU A 333 -12.01 30.99 7.60
N SER A 334 -12.45 31.70 6.58
CA SER A 334 -11.88 31.68 5.23
C SER A 334 -11.34 33.07 4.87
N TYR A 335 -10.02 33.17 4.65
CA TYR A 335 -9.31 34.44 4.41
C TYR A 335 -9.53 35.51 5.52
N SER A 336 -9.84 35.07 6.74
CA SER A 336 -10.18 35.93 7.88
C SER A 336 -8.94 36.23 8.74
N SER A 337 -8.91 37.38 9.43
CA SER A 337 -7.74 37.80 10.21
C SER A 337 -8.03 38.39 11.59
N GLY A 338 -7.16 38.10 12.56
CA GLY A 338 -7.24 38.60 13.94
C GLY A 338 -8.46 38.13 14.74
N CYS A 339 -9.26 37.19 14.22
CA CYS A 339 -10.49 36.73 14.84
C CYS A 339 -10.21 35.89 16.10
N THR A 340 -11.08 35.99 17.12
CA THR A 340 -10.90 35.32 18.42
C THR A 340 -12.08 34.41 18.74
N LEU A 341 -11.85 33.11 18.83
CA LEU A 341 -12.82 32.08 19.18
C LEU A 341 -12.54 31.61 20.63
N THR A 342 -13.43 31.86 21.60
CA THR A 342 -13.19 31.46 23.00
C THR A 342 -14.39 30.81 23.69
N ASP A 343 -14.15 29.70 24.40
CA ASP A 343 -15.15 28.92 25.16
C ASP A 343 -16.35 28.42 24.32
N ASN A 344 -16.22 28.31 22.98
CA ASN A 344 -17.30 27.79 22.12
C ASN A 344 -17.40 26.25 22.22
N THR A 345 -18.60 25.71 22.01
CA THR A 345 -18.88 24.27 21.97
C THR A 345 -19.43 23.88 20.59
N VAL A 346 -18.77 22.94 19.92
CA VAL A 346 -19.17 22.42 18.60
C VAL A 346 -19.40 20.90 18.72
N SER A 347 -20.48 20.38 18.13
CA SER A 347 -20.73 18.93 18.16
C SER A 347 -21.53 18.36 16.98
N ASN A 348 -21.19 17.14 16.56
CA ASN A 348 -21.87 16.42 15.48
C ASN A 348 -21.83 17.19 14.15
N THR A 349 -20.64 17.62 13.71
CA THR A 349 -20.45 18.23 12.37
C THR A 349 -20.14 17.12 11.37
N SER A 350 -20.57 17.29 10.12
CA SER A 350 -20.38 16.26 9.10
C SER A 350 -18.96 16.22 8.55
N ASP A 351 -18.26 17.37 8.55
CA ASP A 351 -16.83 17.47 8.25
C ASP A 351 -16.04 18.11 9.42
N LYS A 352 -15.55 19.35 9.33
CA LYS A 352 -14.63 19.94 10.33
C LYS A 352 -15.39 20.67 11.45
N GLY A 353 -14.96 20.53 12.70
CA GLY A 353 -15.60 21.21 13.83
C GLY A 353 -15.26 22.70 13.89
N ILE A 354 -13.98 23.05 13.71
CA ILE A 354 -13.54 24.42 13.46
C ILE A 354 -12.50 24.37 12.33
N TYR A 355 -12.69 25.16 11.27
CA TYR A 355 -11.76 25.24 10.13
C TYR A 355 -11.23 26.67 9.95
N LEU A 356 -9.92 26.77 9.75
CA LEU A 356 -9.22 27.99 9.34
C LEU A 356 -8.55 27.71 7.99
N SER A 357 -8.90 28.49 6.98
CA SER A 357 -8.31 28.43 5.64
C SER A 357 -7.74 29.81 5.27
N TYR A 358 -6.47 29.85 4.85
CA TYR A 358 -5.79 31.08 4.42
C TYR A 358 -5.94 32.25 5.41
N SER A 359 -6.02 31.94 6.72
CA SER A 359 -6.39 32.89 7.77
C SER A 359 -5.19 33.26 8.65
N SER A 360 -5.18 34.48 9.19
CA SER A 360 -3.98 35.11 9.76
C SER A 360 -4.19 35.64 11.18
N GLY A 361 -3.30 35.30 12.12
CA GLY A 361 -3.29 35.85 13.49
C GLY A 361 -4.51 35.50 14.36
N CYS A 362 -5.32 34.51 13.96
CA CYS A 362 -6.53 34.12 14.67
C CYS A 362 -6.24 33.36 15.97
N THR A 363 -7.02 33.59 17.02
CA THR A 363 -6.81 33.00 18.36
C THR A 363 -7.98 32.11 18.78
N LEU A 364 -7.73 30.81 18.96
CA LEU A 364 -8.69 29.80 19.42
C LEU A 364 -8.34 29.40 20.86
N THR A 365 -9.19 29.70 21.85
CA THR A 365 -8.94 29.40 23.27
C THR A 365 -10.08 28.62 23.93
N ASN A 366 -9.77 27.53 24.65
CA ASN A 366 -10.71 26.70 25.42
C ASN A 366 -11.89 26.09 24.64
N ASN A 367 -11.91 26.13 23.29
CA ASN A 367 -13.05 25.62 22.52
C ASN A 367 -13.15 24.10 22.65
N THR A 368 -14.37 23.56 22.70
CA THR A 368 -14.63 22.12 22.86
C THR A 368 -15.36 21.59 21.63
N ILE A 369 -14.75 20.64 20.92
CA ILE A 369 -15.25 20.02 19.70
C ILE A 369 -15.44 18.53 19.94
N SER A 370 -16.58 17.97 19.54
CA SER A 370 -16.86 16.53 19.67
C SER A 370 -17.65 15.94 18.50
N ASN A 371 -17.39 14.68 18.14
CA ASN A 371 -18.06 13.98 17.03
C ASN A 371 -18.01 14.72 15.67
N ALA A 372 -16.90 15.40 15.38
CA ALA A 372 -16.59 15.96 14.06
C ALA A 372 -15.77 14.94 13.24
N TYR A 373 -15.71 15.07 11.91
CA TYR A 373 -14.75 14.28 11.12
C TYR A 373 -13.32 14.77 11.41
N TYR A 374 -13.06 16.08 11.31
CA TYR A 374 -11.84 16.71 11.85
C TYR A 374 -12.22 17.65 13.00
N GLY A 375 -11.57 17.58 14.16
CA GLY A 375 -11.91 18.42 15.31
C GLY A 375 -11.59 19.89 15.09
N ILE A 376 -10.30 20.22 14.93
CA ILE A 376 -9.83 21.55 14.53
C ILE A 376 -8.87 21.40 13.35
N SER A 377 -9.07 22.22 12.32
CA SER A 377 -8.32 22.16 11.06
C SER A 377 -7.76 23.52 10.70
N LEU A 378 -6.44 23.60 10.47
CA LEU A 378 -5.75 24.81 9.97
C LEU A 378 -5.07 24.46 8.63
N GLY A 379 -5.40 25.18 7.56
CA GLY A 379 -4.75 25.05 6.26
C GLY A 379 -4.23 26.38 5.72
N TYR A 380 -2.98 26.41 5.27
CA TYR A 380 -2.32 27.57 4.65
C TYR A 380 -2.45 28.86 5.49
N SER A 381 -2.45 28.73 6.81
CA SER A 381 -2.81 29.77 7.78
C SER A 381 -1.61 30.14 8.65
N ASP A 382 -1.47 31.43 8.97
CA ASP A 382 -0.27 32.00 9.61
C ASP A 382 -0.57 32.72 10.94
N GLU A 383 0.47 32.87 11.78
CA GLU A 383 0.46 33.57 13.08
C GLU A 383 -0.64 33.12 14.08
N CYS A 384 -1.35 32.02 13.81
CA CYS A 384 -2.52 31.59 14.57
C CYS A 384 -2.17 30.94 15.91
N VAL A 385 -3.05 31.09 16.90
CA VAL A 385 -2.78 30.75 18.31
C VAL A 385 -3.88 29.85 18.88
N LEU A 386 -3.56 28.57 19.11
CA LEU A 386 -4.46 27.56 19.65
C LEU A 386 -4.10 27.24 21.12
N ARG A 387 -4.98 27.56 22.06
CA ARG A 387 -4.77 27.35 23.50
C ARG A 387 -5.86 26.55 24.20
N ASN A 388 -5.49 25.48 24.90
CA ASN A 388 -6.40 24.67 25.74
C ASN A 388 -7.65 24.12 25.04
N ASN A 389 -7.70 24.09 23.70
CA ASN A 389 -8.86 23.56 22.98
C ASN A 389 -8.91 22.04 23.13
N THR A 390 -10.10 21.47 23.11
CA THR A 390 -10.34 20.03 23.28
C THR A 390 -11.06 19.48 22.06
N ALA A 391 -10.51 18.45 21.41
CA ALA A 391 -11.07 17.81 20.23
C ALA A 391 -11.18 16.29 20.44
N THR A 392 -12.40 15.75 20.49
CA THR A 392 -12.63 14.34 20.90
C THR A 392 -13.65 13.58 20.06
N SER A 393 -13.51 12.25 20.07
CA SER A 393 -14.51 11.32 19.52
C SER A 393 -14.76 11.45 18.00
N GLY A 394 -13.84 12.09 17.27
CA GLY A 394 -13.87 12.26 15.82
C GLY A 394 -13.00 11.27 15.04
N ILE A 395 -12.81 11.51 13.74
CA ILE A 395 -11.79 10.75 12.97
C ILE A 395 -10.41 11.37 13.20
N TYR A 396 -10.28 12.69 13.06
CA TYR A 396 -9.07 13.46 13.32
C TYR A 396 -9.29 14.45 14.47
N GLY A 397 -8.32 14.60 15.39
CA GLY A 397 -8.42 15.56 16.50
C GLY A 397 -8.02 16.98 16.08
N ILE A 398 -6.72 17.26 15.96
CA ILE A 398 -6.20 18.50 15.35
C ILE A 398 -5.40 18.15 14.09
N ILE A 399 -5.64 18.87 12.99
CA ILE A 399 -4.95 18.71 11.71
C ILE A 399 -4.40 20.06 11.22
N LEU A 400 -3.16 20.03 10.74
CA LEU A 400 -2.40 21.20 10.31
C LEU A 400 -1.81 20.93 8.92
N TRP A 401 -2.08 21.81 7.95
CA TRP A 401 -1.58 21.76 6.57
C TRP A 401 -0.83 23.05 6.23
N ASP A 402 0.47 22.96 5.94
CA ASP A 402 1.33 24.09 5.51
C ASP A 402 1.09 25.39 6.31
N ILE A 403 1.27 25.31 7.64
CA ILE A 403 1.09 26.44 8.57
C ILE A 403 2.42 27.15 8.86
N GLU A 404 2.39 28.49 9.03
CA GLU A 404 3.58 29.30 9.34
C GLU A 404 3.42 30.06 10.67
N ASN A 405 4.48 30.16 11.47
CA ASN A 405 4.55 30.96 12.70
C ASN A 405 3.43 30.70 13.76
N CYS A 406 2.71 29.58 13.68
CA CYS A 406 1.58 29.30 14.54
C CYS A 406 2.01 28.77 15.92
N THR A 407 1.22 29.03 16.96
CA THR A 407 1.50 28.60 18.35
C THR A 407 0.38 27.71 18.91
N LEU A 408 0.70 26.46 19.25
CA LEU A 408 -0.19 25.52 19.92
C LEU A 408 0.32 25.28 21.36
N THR A 409 -0.52 25.50 22.37
CA THR A 409 -0.19 25.18 23.78
C THR A 409 -1.41 24.63 24.53
N GLY A 410 -1.26 23.53 25.26
CA GLY A 410 -2.28 23.01 26.19
C GLY A 410 -3.47 22.29 25.54
N ASN A 411 -3.49 22.10 24.21
CA ASN A 411 -4.63 21.51 23.52
C ASN A 411 -4.71 19.99 23.77
N ILE A 412 -5.92 19.44 23.86
CA ILE A 412 -6.19 18.04 24.22
C ILE A 412 -6.90 17.33 23.06
N MET A 413 -6.33 16.21 22.63
CA MET A 413 -6.92 15.31 21.63
C MET A 413 -7.01 13.91 22.23
N SER A 414 -8.22 13.34 22.29
CA SER A 414 -8.42 11.98 22.81
C SER A 414 -9.69 11.33 22.27
N GLU A 415 -9.72 10.00 22.23
CA GLU A 415 -10.84 9.20 21.69
C GLU A 415 -11.11 9.40 20.19
N ASN A 416 -10.27 10.15 19.48
CA ASN A 416 -10.30 10.22 18.01
C ASN A 416 -9.63 8.98 17.41
N ARG A 417 -9.89 8.69 16.13
CA ARG A 417 -9.13 7.63 15.41
C ARG A 417 -7.65 8.01 15.25
N TYR A 418 -7.38 9.27 14.90
CA TYR A 418 -6.05 9.86 14.86
C TYR A 418 -6.10 11.22 15.58
N ASN A 419 -5.37 11.37 16.68
CA ASN A 419 -5.49 12.52 17.56
C ASN A 419 -4.82 13.79 16.97
N PHE A 420 -3.64 13.66 16.38
CA PHE A 420 -2.92 14.77 15.78
C PHE A 420 -2.41 14.43 14.37
N ASN A 421 -2.40 15.44 13.50
CA ASN A 421 -1.76 15.43 12.20
C ASN A 421 -1.02 16.74 11.92
N LEU A 422 0.15 16.63 11.31
CA LEU A 422 0.85 17.71 10.64
C LEU A 422 1.33 17.18 9.29
N ASP A 423 0.80 17.76 8.21
CA ASP A 423 1.19 17.48 6.84
C ASP A 423 1.85 18.74 6.25
N ILE A 424 3.00 18.57 5.62
CA ILE A 424 3.76 19.67 4.99
C ILE A 424 4.07 19.27 3.55
N TYR A 425 3.61 20.10 2.60
CA TYR A 425 3.87 19.98 1.18
C TYR A 425 4.86 21.05 0.70
N ASP A 426 4.84 22.25 1.28
CA ASP A 426 5.79 23.32 1.00
C ASP A 426 6.59 23.74 2.23
N PHE A 427 7.67 22.99 2.49
CA PHE A 427 8.69 23.29 3.51
C PHE A 427 9.36 24.66 3.35
N GLY A 428 9.16 25.38 2.24
CA GLY A 428 9.60 26.77 2.09
C GLY A 428 8.75 27.78 2.88
N ASN A 429 7.50 27.43 3.22
CA ASN A 429 6.50 28.34 3.79
C ASN A 429 5.71 27.69 4.97
N ALA A 430 6.29 26.70 5.65
CA ALA A 430 5.62 25.91 6.69
C ALA A 430 6.43 25.80 8.01
N THR A 431 7.12 26.89 8.38
CA THR A 431 8.16 26.93 9.43
C THR A 431 7.85 27.94 10.55
N GLY A 432 8.67 27.92 11.61
CA GLY A 432 8.59 28.85 12.75
C GLY A 432 7.49 28.51 13.76
N ASN A 433 7.01 27.27 13.78
CA ASN A 433 5.84 26.87 14.56
C ASN A 433 6.21 26.48 16.00
N ILE A 434 5.37 26.84 16.97
CA ILE A 434 5.60 26.59 18.40
C ILE A 434 4.52 25.64 18.93
N ILE A 435 4.76 24.34 18.83
CA ILE A 435 3.85 23.28 19.28
C ILE A 435 4.47 22.59 20.51
N ASP A 436 4.16 23.10 21.70
CA ASP A 436 4.86 22.66 22.92
C ASP A 436 4.35 21.32 23.51
N THR A 437 5.10 20.76 24.46
CA THR A 437 4.79 19.50 25.15
C THR A 437 3.59 19.56 26.09
N SER A 438 2.89 20.69 26.21
CA SER A 438 1.62 20.78 26.94
C SER A 438 0.42 20.40 26.07
N ASN A 439 0.59 20.26 24.75
CA ASN A 439 -0.42 19.64 23.87
C ASN A 439 -0.40 18.11 24.06
N LEU A 440 -1.56 17.49 24.24
CA LEU A 440 -1.69 16.08 24.66
C LEU A 440 -2.52 15.24 23.69
N VAL A 441 -1.96 14.14 23.20
CA VAL A 441 -2.66 13.08 22.45
C VAL A 441 -2.84 11.85 23.34
N ASP A 442 -4.08 11.39 23.55
CA ASP A 442 -4.46 10.37 24.56
C ASP A 442 -3.83 10.62 25.96
N GLY A 443 -3.65 11.90 26.33
CA GLY A 443 -3.03 12.31 27.60
C GLY A 443 -1.49 12.30 27.63
N LYS A 444 -0.81 12.09 26.50
CA LYS A 444 0.65 12.15 26.36
C LYS A 444 1.11 13.37 25.53
N PRO A 445 2.21 14.04 25.91
CA PRO A 445 2.80 15.12 25.12
C PRO A 445 3.04 14.79 23.64
N ILE A 446 2.68 15.74 22.78
CA ILE A 446 3.28 15.90 21.45
C ILE A 446 4.73 16.36 21.63
N TYR A 447 5.66 15.77 20.87
CA TYR A 447 6.99 16.34 20.68
C TYR A 447 7.10 16.84 19.25
N TYR A 448 7.07 18.16 19.08
CA TYR A 448 7.40 18.84 17.83
C TYR A 448 8.73 19.57 18.05
N LEU A 449 9.67 19.37 17.12
CA LEU A 449 11.04 19.85 17.20
C LEU A 449 11.42 20.44 15.84
N GLU A 450 11.88 21.69 15.83
CA GLU A 450 12.22 22.44 14.61
C GLU A 450 13.60 23.11 14.80
N GLY A 451 14.56 22.80 13.93
CA GLY A 451 15.90 23.42 13.95
C GLY A 451 16.81 23.08 15.14
N GLU A 452 16.43 22.11 15.98
CA GLU A 452 17.18 21.75 17.20
C GLU A 452 18.35 20.79 16.89
N PRO A 453 19.60 21.09 17.31
CA PRO A 453 20.78 20.30 16.91
C PRO A 453 21.02 19.03 17.74
N ASP A 454 20.63 19.01 19.02
CA ASP A 454 20.81 17.87 19.93
C ASP A 454 19.52 17.64 20.78
N PRO A 455 18.33 17.46 20.17
CA PRO A 455 17.06 17.50 20.91
C PRO A 455 16.83 16.24 21.76
N SER A 456 16.29 16.44 22.96
CA SER A 456 16.02 15.36 23.91
C SER A 456 14.53 15.09 24.06
N ILE A 457 14.09 13.89 23.67
CA ILE A 457 12.70 13.44 23.82
C ILE A 457 12.53 12.68 25.14
N GLY A 458 11.53 13.06 25.93
CA GLY A 458 11.20 12.39 27.18
C GLY A 458 10.48 11.05 26.96
N SER A 459 10.61 10.14 27.93
CA SER A 459 10.13 8.75 27.85
C SER A 459 8.59 8.57 27.92
N ASN A 460 7.81 9.54 27.44
CA ASN A 460 6.34 9.50 27.39
C ASN A 460 5.76 10.40 26.28
N ALA A 461 6.40 10.44 25.11
CA ALA A 461 5.78 11.02 23.91
C ALA A 461 4.53 10.22 23.50
N GLY A 462 3.53 10.90 22.94
CA GLY A 462 2.39 10.30 22.24
C GLY A 462 2.58 10.25 20.71
N VAL A 463 3.30 11.23 20.17
CA VAL A 463 3.75 11.34 18.77
C VAL A 463 5.02 12.20 18.71
N VAL A 464 5.86 11.99 17.69
CA VAL A 464 7.13 12.73 17.48
C VAL A 464 7.21 13.28 16.06
N TYR A 465 7.49 14.57 15.92
CA TYR A 465 7.83 15.28 14.68
C TYR A 465 9.16 15.99 14.86
N CYS A 466 10.12 15.75 13.96
CA CYS A 466 11.41 16.44 13.92
C CYS A 466 11.64 17.03 12.52
N ILE A 467 11.94 18.32 12.45
CA ILE A 467 12.09 19.11 11.22
C ILE A 467 13.42 19.87 11.32
N ASP A 468 14.30 19.71 10.32
CA ASP A 468 15.62 20.37 10.25
C ASP A 468 16.48 20.17 11.53
N CYS A 469 16.32 19.03 12.21
CA CYS A 469 16.99 18.71 13.47
C CYS A 469 18.33 17.97 13.23
N GLY A 470 19.21 18.00 14.25
CA GLY A 470 20.44 17.20 14.27
C GLY A 470 20.18 15.72 14.59
N ASP A 471 20.98 15.09 15.44
CA ASP A 471 20.87 13.63 15.71
C ASP A 471 19.90 13.34 16.86
N VAL A 472 18.72 12.80 16.54
CA VAL A 472 17.61 12.65 17.48
C VAL A 472 17.47 11.21 17.99
N GLU A 473 17.55 11.00 19.31
CA GLU A 473 17.33 9.70 19.92
C GLU A 473 15.84 9.48 20.28
N ILE A 474 15.18 8.56 19.58
CA ILE A 474 13.74 8.27 19.71
C ILE A 474 13.57 6.83 20.20
N LYS A 475 13.49 6.60 21.52
CA LYS A 475 13.55 5.23 22.06
C LYS A 475 12.56 4.85 23.17
N ASN A 476 12.14 3.59 23.15
CA ASN A 476 11.26 2.94 24.13
C ASN A 476 9.89 3.63 24.32
N LEU A 477 9.37 4.27 23.26
CA LEU A 477 8.10 4.99 23.26
C LEU A 477 6.94 4.08 22.85
N VAL A 478 5.72 4.47 23.23
CA VAL A 478 4.47 3.84 22.76
C VAL A 478 3.63 4.91 22.08
N LEU A 479 3.66 4.92 20.75
CA LEU A 479 3.13 5.97 19.88
C LEU A 479 1.90 5.41 19.17
N GLN A 480 0.72 6.00 19.40
CA GLN A 480 -0.53 5.38 18.97
C GLN A 480 -1.62 6.38 18.60
N ASN A 481 -2.57 5.95 17.76
CA ASN A 481 -3.79 6.71 17.42
C ASN A 481 -3.45 8.13 16.94
N ASN A 482 -2.55 8.25 15.96
CA ASN A 482 -2.10 9.51 15.33
C ASN A 482 -1.83 9.24 13.84
N THR A 483 -1.77 10.26 12.99
CA THR A 483 -1.47 10.01 11.56
C THR A 483 -0.06 9.51 11.37
N HIS A 484 0.90 10.07 12.11
CA HIS A 484 2.27 9.62 12.20
C HIS A 484 2.53 9.02 13.59
N GLY A 485 3.40 8.01 13.69
CA GLY A 485 4.05 7.66 14.94
C GLY A 485 5.29 8.52 15.15
N VAL A 486 6.21 8.45 14.18
CA VAL A 486 7.37 9.32 14.04
C VAL A 486 7.40 9.93 12.65
N PHE A 487 7.66 11.24 12.55
CA PHE A 487 7.92 11.95 11.30
C PHE A 487 9.28 12.67 11.39
N LEU A 488 10.14 12.45 10.39
CA LEU A 488 11.43 13.11 10.23
C LEU A 488 11.49 13.86 8.89
N TYR A 489 11.84 15.15 8.93
CA TYR A 489 12.22 15.95 7.76
C TYR A 489 13.63 16.54 7.93
N ASN A 490 14.49 16.37 6.92
CA ASN A 490 15.88 16.84 6.92
C ASN A 490 16.63 16.60 8.24
N THR A 491 16.45 15.41 8.83
CA THR A 491 16.85 15.09 10.22
C THR A 491 17.57 13.75 10.30
N SER A 492 18.63 13.66 11.11
CA SER A 492 19.30 12.40 11.51
C SER A 492 18.68 11.82 12.78
N SER A 493 18.64 10.49 12.96
CA SER A 493 18.01 9.91 14.14
C SER A 493 18.38 8.44 14.41
N GLU A 494 18.47 8.07 15.69
CA GLU A 494 18.36 6.67 16.15
C GLU A 494 16.97 6.40 16.76
N ILE A 495 16.16 5.65 16.03
CA ILE A 495 14.83 5.16 16.43
C ILE A 495 14.99 3.73 16.97
N GLN A 496 14.69 3.48 18.25
CA GLN A 496 14.96 2.17 18.87
C GLN A 496 13.87 1.66 19.83
N ASN A 497 13.50 0.38 19.69
CA ASN A 497 12.59 -0.35 20.60
C ASN A 497 11.23 0.34 20.84
N ASN A 498 10.70 1.03 19.83
CA ASN A 498 9.40 1.71 19.96
C ASN A 498 8.24 0.76 19.60
N THR A 499 7.08 0.94 20.25
CA THR A 499 5.83 0.33 19.82
C THR A 499 4.96 1.40 19.15
N ILE A 500 4.66 1.22 17.87
CA ILE A 500 3.87 2.16 17.06
C ILE A 500 2.62 1.43 16.58
N ASN A 501 1.43 2.01 16.79
CA ASN A 501 0.17 1.29 16.56
C ASN A 501 -0.99 2.21 16.10
N ASN A 502 -1.85 1.72 15.20
CA ASN A 502 -3.01 2.46 14.68
C ASN A 502 -2.63 3.84 14.09
N THR A 503 -1.74 3.86 13.09
CA THR A 503 -1.31 5.11 12.42
C THR A 503 -1.56 5.08 10.92
N ILE A 504 -1.43 6.21 10.24
CA ILE A 504 -1.32 6.23 8.76
C ILE A 504 0.11 5.84 8.38
N TYR A 505 1.11 6.52 8.96
CA TYR A 505 2.53 6.19 8.82
C TYR A 505 3.08 5.79 10.20
N GLY A 506 3.72 4.62 10.30
CA GLY A 506 4.38 4.20 11.54
C GLY A 506 5.61 5.07 11.80
N VAL A 507 6.57 5.00 10.87
CA VAL A 507 7.69 5.94 10.76
C VAL A 507 7.72 6.51 9.34
N MET A 508 7.78 7.83 9.21
CA MET A 508 8.02 8.51 7.94
C MET A 508 9.36 9.25 7.98
N VAL A 509 10.22 8.99 7.00
CA VAL A 509 11.56 9.57 6.85
C VAL A 509 11.61 10.28 5.50
N LEU A 510 11.53 11.61 5.52
CA LEU A 510 11.43 12.46 4.32
C LEU A 510 12.69 13.31 4.16
N SER A 511 13.33 13.24 2.98
CA SER A 511 14.50 14.07 2.62
C SER A 511 15.58 14.12 3.71
N SER A 512 15.82 12.99 4.38
CA SER A 512 16.57 12.85 5.64
C SER A 512 17.72 11.86 5.49
N GLN A 513 18.79 12.02 6.26
CA GLN A 513 20.02 11.21 6.12
C GLN A 513 20.47 10.58 7.45
N ASP A 514 21.27 9.52 7.37
CA ASP A 514 21.93 8.86 8.51
C ASP A 514 20.97 8.24 9.56
N VAL A 515 19.70 8.02 9.20
CA VAL A 515 18.65 7.48 10.08
C VAL A 515 18.81 5.98 10.34
N ARG A 516 18.67 5.56 11.60
CA ARG A 516 18.68 4.16 12.03
C ARG A 516 17.37 3.81 12.72
N ILE A 517 16.74 2.71 12.34
CA ILE A 517 15.48 2.20 12.92
C ILE A 517 15.73 0.77 13.37
N SER A 518 15.64 0.52 14.67
CA SER A 518 16.02 -0.76 15.27
C SER A 518 15.00 -1.31 16.27
N GLY A 519 14.83 -2.64 16.28
CA GLY A 519 14.06 -3.39 17.30
C GLY A 519 12.61 -2.94 17.51
N SER A 520 12.05 -2.15 16.61
CA SER A 520 10.76 -1.49 16.79
C SER A 520 9.61 -2.34 16.24
N MET A 521 8.45 -2.23 16.87
CA MET A 521 7.23 -2.98 16.58
C MET A 521 6.18 -2.01 16.04
N ILE A 522 5.80 -2.17 14.76
CA ILE A 522 4.90 -1.25 14.05
C ILE A 522 3.67 -2.05 13.59
N GLU A 523 2.49 -1.66 14.06
CA GLU A 523 1.27 -2.44 13.87
C GLU A 523 0.08 -1.62 13.36
N ASN A 524 -0.78 -2.27 12.57
CA ASN A 524 -2.09 -1.74 12.17
C ASN A 524 -1.99 -0.36 11.48
N SER A 525 -0.94 -0.14 10.68
CA SER A 525 -0.62 1.12 10.02
C SER A 525 -0.92 1.10 8.51
N MET A 526 -1.20 2.24 7.88
CA MET A 526 -1.34 2.24 6.39
C MET A 526 0.01 2.00 5.71
N LYS A 527 1.09 2.65 6.17
CA LYS A 527 2.47 2.32 5.84
C LYS A 527 3.26 2.12 7.13
N GLY A 528 3.93 0.99 7.30
CA GLY A 528 4.72 0.70 8.49
C GLY A 528 5.94 1.60 8.59
N VAL A 529 6.86 1.50 7.63
CA VAL A 529 7.95 2.47 7.44
C VAL A 529 7.91 3.04 6.02
N ASN A 530 7.99 4.36 5.90
CA ASN A 530 8.07 5.06 4.62
C ASN A 530 9.35 5.90 4.54
N LEU A 531 10.23 5.54 3.62
CA LEU A 531 11.45 6.29 3.31
C LEU A 531 11.23 7.01 1.98
N LYS A 532 11.40 8.34 1.94
CA LYS A 532 11.13 9.15 0.75
C LYS A 532 12.24 10.18 0.58
N LYS A 533 13.12 9.99 -0.41
CA LYS A 533 14.40 10.70 -0.52
C LYS A 533 15.29 10.52 0.73
N ALA A 534 15.27 9.34 1.33
CA ALA A 534 16.13 9.03 2.47
C ALA A 534 17.54 8.61 1.97
N ILE A 535 18.59 8.95 2.73
CA ILE A 535 19.98 8.64 2.38
C ILE A 535 20.67 7.93 3.55
N ASN A 536 21.48 6.89 3.26
CA ASN A 536 22.28 6.16 4.27
C ASN A 536 21.45 5.63 5.46
N THR A 537 20.26 5.10 5.17
CA THR A 537 19.25 4.74 6.17
C THR A 537 19.27 3.24 6.47
N THR A 538 19.30 2.86 7.75
CA THR A 538 19.38 1.44 8.18
C THR A 538 18.14 1.01 8.97
N LEU A 539 17.49 -0.08 8.56
CA LEU A 539 16.35 -0.70 9.26
C LEU A 539 16.77 -2.11 9.72
N ALA A 540 16.96 -2.31 11.02
CA ALA A 540 17.45 -3.56 11.61
C ALA A 540 16.46 -4.19 12.60
N ASP A 541 16.19 -5.49 12.45
CA ASP A 541 15.48 -6.32 13.45
C ASP A 541 14.06 -5.81 13.83
N ASN A 542 13.41 -5.01 12.97
CA ASN A 542 12.07 -4.47 13.23
C ASN A 542 10.96 -5.48 12.89
N THR A 543 9.82 -5.39 13.57
CA THR A 543 8.59 -6.10 13.23
C THR A 543 7.58 -5.12 12.66
N VAL A 544 7.05 -5.40 11.46
CA VAL A 544 5.93 -4.68 10.88
C VAL A 544 4.78 -5.65 10.67
N GLN A 545 3.59 -5.36 11.20
CA GLN A 545 2.42 -6.24 11.05
C GLN A 545 1.10 -5.53 10.81
N ASN A 546 0.15 -6.25 10.21
CA ASN A 546 -1.20 -5.79 9.89
C ASN A 546 -1.24 -4.45 9.12
N SER A 547 -0.23 -4.20 8.28
CA SER A 547 0.00 -2.89 7.68
C SER A 547 -0.06 -2.96 6.17
N LEU A 548 -0.81 -2.05 5.52
CA LEU A 548 -1.11 -2.17 4.08
C LEU A 548 0.18 -2.16 3.23
N PHE A 549 1.11 -1.27 3.54
CA PHE A 549 2.49 -1.34 3.07
C PHE A 549 3.41 -1.59 4.26
N GLY A 550 4.29 -2.59 4.18
CA GLY A 550 5.21 -2.94 5.26
C GLY A 550 6.36 -1.93 5.37
N ILE A 551 7.32 -2.02 4.46
CA ILE A 551 8.45 -1.09 4.32
C ILE A 551 8.54 -0.61 2.88
N GLU A 552 8.44 0.69 2.64
CA GLU A 552 8.53 1.29 1.29
C GLU A 552 9.62 2.36 1.25
N ALA A 553 10.52 2.28 0.27
CA ALA A 553 11.55 3.28 0.02
C ALA A 553 11.46 3.85 -1.41
N VAL A 554 11.25 5.17 -1.52
CA VAL A 554 11.00 5.89 -2.76
C VAL A 554 12.08 6.94 -2.99
N SER A 555 12.72 6.94 -4.18
CA SER A 555 13.78 7.89 -4.55
C SER A 555 14.90 8.01 -3.51
N SER A 556 15.25 6.89 -2.86
CA SER A 556 16.15 6.84 -1.70
C SER A 556 17.47 6.15 -2.05
N GLU A 557 18.54 6.45 -1.32
CA GLU A 557 19.90 6.02 -1.63
C GLU A 557 20.57 5.31 -0.44
N ASN A 558 21.34 4.25 -0.71
CA ASN A 558 22.14 3.53 0.30
C ASN A 558 21.31 3.00 1.48
N CYS A 559 20.06 2.56 1.24
CA CYS A 559 19.20 2.02 2.30
C CYS A 559 19.52 0.54 2.57
N THR A 560 19.78 0.19 3.84
CA THR A 560 20.03 -1.20 4.28
C THR A 560 18.89 -1.69 5.17
N LEU A 561 18.17 -2.71 4.71
CA LEU A 561 17.07 -3.37 5.42
C LEU A 561 17.56 -4.76 5.84
N SER A 562 17.83 -4.98 7.13
CA SER A 562 18.36 -6.25 7.67
C SER A 562 17.46 -6.89 8.72
N ASN A 563 17.23 -8.20 8.62
CA ASN A 563 16.52 -9.05 9.60
C ASN A 563 15.07 -8.64 9.93
N ASN A 564 14.43 -7.75 9.16
CA ASN A 564 13.08 -7.27 9.49
C ASN A 564 12.02 -8.36 9.24
N SER A 565 11.02 -8.42 10.11
CA SER A 565 9.88 -9.33 10.03
C SER A 565 8.62 -8.57 9.60
N ILE A 566 8.28 -8.61 8.31
CA ILE A 566 7.05 -8.06 7.76
C ILE A 566 6.03 -9.21 7.65
N ARG A 567 4.91 -9.14 8.35
CA ARG A 567 3.93 -10.24 8.33
C ARG A 567 2.51 -9.80 8.62
N ASP A 568 1.56 -10.60 8.15
CA ASP A 568 0.14 -10.53 8.47
C ASP A 568 -0.57 -9.31 7.83
N PHE A 569 -1.64 -9.57 7.06
CA PHE A 569 -2.49 -8.58 6.39
C PHE A 569 -1.76 -7.42 5.68
N THR A 570 -0.76 -7.76 4.86
CA THR A 570 0.05 -6.78 4.12
C THR A 570 -0.27 -6.83 2.62
N PHE A 571 -0.43 -5.67 1.95
CA PHE A 571 -0.59 -5.65 0.48
C PHE A 571 0.77 -5.73 -0.23
N VAL A 572 1.74 -4.90 0.19
CA VAL A 572 3.15 -4.96 -0.26
C VAL A 572 4.08 -5.07 0.94
N GLY A 573 4.85 -6.14 1.03
CA GLY A 573 5.76 -6.42 2.15
C GLY A 573 6.92 -5.45 2.23
N ILE A 574 7.79 -5.49 1.21
CA ILE A 574 8.89 -4.54 1.03
C ILE A 574 8.85 -3.98 -0.39
N ALA A 575 9.11 -2.68 -0.56
CA ALA A 575 9.22 -2.04 -1.87
C ALA A 575 10.41 -1.06 -1.96
N THR A 576 11.15 -1.08 -3.07
CA THR A 576 11.93 0.06 -3.55
C THR A 576 11.39 0.60 -4.87
N ILE A 577 11.32 1.93 -5.00
CA ILE A 577 10.81 2.63 -6.19
C ILE A 577 11.78 3.75 -6.55
N SER A 578 12.38 3.67 -7.74
CA SER A 578 13.37 4.63 -8.24
C SER A 578 14.50 4.92 -7.24
N SER A 579 14.97 3.89 -6.55
CA SER A 579 15.96 3.98 -5.46
C SER A 579 17.27 3.30 -5.86
N GLU A 580 18.37 3.71 -5.25
CA GLU A 580 19.74 3.33 -5.65
C GLU A 580 20.52 2.71 -4.48
N ASN A 581 21.44 1.78 -4.78
CA ASN A 581 22.39 1.19 -3.82
C ASN A 581 21.73 0.50 -2.61
N CYS A 582 20.51 -0.04 -2.78
CA CYS A 582 19.72 -0.57 -1.67
C CYS A 582 20.01 -2.06 -1.38
N MET A 583 20.15 -2.43 -0.11
CA MET A 583 20.49 -3.76 0.37
C MET A 583 19.39 -4.36 1.25
N PHE A 584 18.94 -5.58 0.93
CA PHE A 584 17.94 -6.32 1.69
C PHE A 584 18.55 -7.63 2.18
N LEU A 585 18.80 -7.75 3.48
CA LEU A 585 19.52 -8.86 4.10
C LEU A 585 18.61 -9.64 5.06
N ASN A 586 18.39 -10.93 4.82
CA ASN A 586 17.73 -11.85 5.76
C ASN A 586 16.31 -11.43 6.24
N ASN A 587 15.60 -10.55 5.53
CA ASN A 587 14.26 -10.13 5.93
C ASN A 587 13.26 -11.28 5.70
N SER A 588 12.27 -11.45 6.59
CA SER A 588 11.16 -12.36 6.37
C SER A 588 9.90 -11.58 6.02
N VAL A 589 9.28 -11.92 4.89
CA VAL A 589 7.99 -11.38 4.44
C VAL A 589 6.96 -12.51 4.39
N ARG A 590 5.80 -12.33 5.03
CA ARG A 590 4.74 -13.36 5.12
C ARG A 590 3.34 -12.78 5.00
N ASN A 591 2.38 -13.56 4.51
CA ASN A 591 0.96 -13.17 4.44
C ASN A 591 0.76 -11.85 3.66
N SER A 592 1.46 -11.73 2.52
CA SER A 592 1.48 -10.56 1.64
C SER A 592 0.98 -10.89 0.23
N ILE A 593 0.36 -9.94 -0.48
CA ILE A 593 0.01 -10.10 -1.91
C ILE A 593 1.23 -9.88 -2.82
N TYR A 594 2.09 -8.92 -2.47
CA TYR A 594 3.42 -8.78 -3.06
C TYR A 594 4.46 -8.87 -1.95
N GLY A 595 5.40 -9.81 -2.05
CA GLY A 595 6.45 -10.02 -1.06
C GLY A 595 7.49 -8.89 -1.07
N ILE A 596 8.37 -8.90 -2.08
CA ILE A 596 9.35 -7.84 -2.30
C ILE A 596 9.18 -7.28 -3.72
N ILE A 597 9.09 -5.95 -3.83
CA ILE A 597 9.00 -5.22 -5.10
C ILE A 597 10.25 -4.36 -5.30
N THR A 598 10.81 -4.34 -6.52
CA THR A 598 11.77 -3.32 -6.96
C THR A 598 11.31 -2.70 -8.29
N LEU A 599 11.03 -1.40 -8.33
CA LEU A 599 10.61 -0.68 -9.56
C LEU A 599 11.64 0.39 -9.92
N GLY A 600 12.10 0.41 -11.18
CA GLY A 600 12.97 1.48 -11.70
C GLY A 600 14.23 1.74 -10.88
N SER A 601 14.73 0.73 -10.14
CA SER A 601 15.75 0.86 -9.09
C SER A 601 17.08 0.25 -9.54
N GLU A 602 18.20 0.79 -9.05
CA GLU A 602 19.54 0.49 -9.58
C GLU A 602 20.52 0.01 -8.49
N ASN A 603 21.45 -0.88 -8.85
CA ASN A 603 22.46 -1.47 -7.96
C ASN A 603 21.85 -2.04 -6.65
N CYS A 604 20.74 -2.77 -6.76
CA CYS A 604 20.00 -3.32 -5.62
C CYS A 604 20.40 -4.77 -5.33
N THR A 605 20.67 -5.11 -4.06
CA THR A 605 21.06 -6.47 -3.66
C THR A 605 20.13 -7.08 -2.62
N LEU A 606 19.48 -8.19 -2.96
CA LEU A 606 18.59 -8.99 -2.11
C LEU A 606 19.31 -10.29 -1.72
N THR A 607 19.74 -10.44 -0.47
CA THR A 607 20.45 -11.64 0.02
C THR A 607 19.74 -12.30 1.20
N GLY A 608 19.50 -13.61 1.10
CA GLY A 608 19.01 -14.44 2.22
C GLY A 608 17.58 -14.16 2.69
N ASN A 609 16.80 -13.36 1.95
CA ASN A 609 15.43 -13.01 2.34
C ASN A 609 14.49 -14.20 2.16
N SER A 610 13.46 -14.28 3.00
CA SER A 610 12.48 -15.37 3.01
C SER A 610 11.07 -14.82 2.79
N VAL A 611 10.51 -15.06 1.61
CA VAL A 611 9.14 -14.68 1.25
C VAL A 611 8.27 -15.94 1.25
N LEU A 612 7.27 -15.98 2.12
CA LEU A 612 6.44 -17.17 2.37
C LEU A 612 4.95 -16.82 2.38
N ASP A 613 4.10 -17.79 2.02
CA ASP A 613 2.66 -17.79 2.30
C ASP A 613 1.91 -16.53 1.86
N SER A 614 1.52 -16.46 0.58
CA SER A 614 0.53 -15.50 0.08
C SER A 614 -0.91 -15.94 0.43
N MET A 615 -1.19 -16.21 1.70
CA MET A 615 -2.37 -16.99 2.13
C MET A 615 -3.71 -16.26 2.03
N GLU A 616 -4.68 -16.95 1.42
CA GLU A 616 -6.15 -17.08 1.66
C GLU A 616 -7.05 -15.84 1.87
N ASN A 617 -6.53 -14.69 2.27
CA ASN A 617 -7.29 -13.58 2.85
C ASN A 617 -8.02 -12.66 1.84
N TYR A 618 -8.17 -13.09 0.59
CA TYR A 618 -8.93 -12.33 -0.42
C TYR A 618 -10.43 -12.22 -0.07
N GLU A 619 -10.96 -13.15 0.75
CA GLU A 619 -12.30 -13.01 1.33
C GLU A 619 -12.40 -11.86 2.36
N LEU A 620 -11.30 -11.43 3.02
CA LEU A 620 -11.33 -10.28 3.93
C LEU A 620 -11.32 -8.92 3.23
N LEU A 621 -10.77 -8.83 2.01
CA LEU A 621 -10.93 -7.65 1.14
C LEU A 621 -12.36 -7.51 0.57
N THR A 622 -13.19 -8.55 0.66
CA THR A 622 -14.53 -8.61 0.06
C THR A 622 -15.67 -8.85 1.06
N SER A 623 -15.38 -9.28 2.29
CA SER A 623 -16.39 -9.46 3.34
C SER A 623 -16.67 -8.15 4.09
N GLY A 624 -17.96 -7.79 4.21
CA GLY A 624 -18.42 -6.59 4.92
C GLY A 624 -18.28 -6.62 6.45
N ASN A 625 -17.38 -7.44 6.99
CA ASN A 625 -17.00 -7.45 8.41
C ASN A 625 -15.61 -6.82 8.65
N SER A 626 -14.80 -6.64 7.61
CA SER A 626 -13.58 -5.83 7.67
C SER A 626 -13.98 -4.37 7.91
N ARG A 627 -13.66 -3.85 9.11
CA ARG A 627 -14.13 -2.54 9.61
C ARG A 627 -13.46 -1.31 8.98
N PHE A 628 -12.96 -1.45 7.74
CA PHE A 628 -12.57 -0.32 6.91
C PHE A 628 -13.83 0.38 6.39
N VAL A 629 -13.95 1.69 6.61
CA VAL A 629 -15.16 2.45 6.32
C VAL A 629 -15.40 2.51 4.80
N SER A 630 -16.49 1.92 4.34
CA SER A 630 -16.86 1.88 2.93
C SER A 630 -17.69 3.11 2.54
N GLY A 631 -17.05 4.25 2.32
CA GLY A 631 -17.71 5.46 1.82
C GLY A 631 -16.73 6.48 1.25
N LYS A 632 -16.88 6.82 -0.04
CA LYS A 632 -16.18 7.85 -0.86
C LYS A 632 -14.63 8.00 -0.82
N GLU A 633 -13.95 7.78 0.30
CA GLU A 633 -12.54 8.11 0.62
C GLU A 633 -11.46 7.38 -0.22
N ASN A 634 -11.82 6.61 -1.25
CA ASN A 634 -10.87 5.81 -2.04
C ASN A 634 -10.09 6.64 -3.09
N ALA A 635 -9.67 7.85 -2.71
CA ALA A 635 -8.72 8.69 -3.44
C ALA A 635 -7.29 8.13 -3.35
N LEU A 636 -6.91 7.59 -2.19
CA LEU A 636 -5.53 7.16 -1.90
C LEU A 636 -5.00 6.00 -2.77
N ILE A 637 -5.88 5.19 -3.38
CA ILE A 637 -5.49 4.19 -4.39
C ILE A 637 -5.28 4.84 -5.78
N ARG A 638 -5.91 5.98 -6.06
CA ARG A 638 -5.72 6.72 -7.33
C ARG A 638 -4.45 7.56 -7.33
N GLU A 639 -4.11 8.19 -6.21
CA GLU A 639 -3.02 9.18 -6.17
C GLU A 639 -1.60 8.59 -6.29
N ASN A 640 -1.39 7.33 -5.92
CA ASN A 640 -0.12 6.62 -6.15
C ASN A 640 -0.11 5.75 -7.44
N THR A 641 -1.14 5.83 -8.29
CA THR A 641 -1.27 5.00 -9.51
C THR A 641 -1.42 5.84 -10.78
N LEU A 642 -0.71 6.97 -10.89
CA LEU A 642 -0.69 7.81 -12.09
C LEU A 642 0.72 8.16 -12.58
N ILE A 643 1.21 7.33 -13.51
CA ILE A 643 2.00 7.86 -14.63
C ILE A 643 1.05 8.81 -15.41
N ARG A 644 1.57 9.98 -15.80
CA ARG A 644 0.79 11.12 -16.31
C ARG A 644 -0.12 10.77 -17.49
N GLU A 645 -1.36 11.26 -17.47
CA GLU A 645 -1.85 12.24 -18.46
C GLU A 645 -3.18 12.93 -18.06
N ASN A 646 -3.61 13.94 -18.82
CA ASN A 646 -4.69 14.88 -18.46
C ASN A 646 -6.11 14.32 -18.71
N THR A 647 -7.05 14.52 -17.77
CA THR A 647 -8.35 15.17 -18.06
C THR A 647 -9.15 15.50 -16.79
N LEU A 648 -9.93 16.60 -16.83
CA LEU A 648 -11.01 16.85 -15.86
C LEU A 648 -12.21 15.95 -16.17
N ILE A 649 -12.89 15.40 -15.16
CA ILE A 649 -14.29 14.98 -15.22
C ILE A 649 -15.02 15.46 -13.96
N LYS A 650 -16.23 16.00 -14.14
CA LYS A 650 -17.11 16.50 -13.07
C LYS A 650 -17.80 15.38 -12.28
N GLU A 651 -18.44 15.80 -11.19
CA GLU A 651 -19.39 15.05 -10.37
C GLU A 651 -20.38 14.17 -11.18
N ASN A 652 -20.77 13.03 -10.60
CA ASN A 652 -22.19 12.70 -10.45
C ASN A 652 -22.44 11.59 -9.42
N THR A 653 -23.40 11.85 -8.53
CA THR A 653 -24.41 10.95 -7.92
C THR A 653 -24.12 9.44 -7.82
N LEU A 654 -24.15 8.89 -6.60
CA LEU A 654 -24.19 7.44 -6.37
C LEU A 654 -25.48 6.82 -6.93
N VAL A 655 -25.35 5.90 -7.90
CA VAL A 655 -26.41 4.96 -8.30
C VAL A 655 -25.81 3.57 -8.48
N ASN A 656 -26.46 2.56 -7.89
CA ASN A 656 -26.13 1.13 -7.89
C ASN A 656 -25.19 0.64 -9.02
N SER A 657 -23.89 0.52 -8.72
CA SER A 657 -22.90 -0.15 -9.57
C SER A 657 -22.26 -1.33 -8.84
N ASN A 658 -22.71 -2.54 -9.19
CA ASN A 658 -21.88 -3.75 -9.08
C ASN A 658 -20.80 -3.70 -10.19
N LEU A 659 -19.76 -4.54 -10.08
CA LEU A 659 -18.52 -4.56 -10.90
C LEU A 659 -17.51 -3.49 -10.42
N VAL A 660 -16.20 -3.69 -10.46
CA VAL A 660 -15.39 -4.33 -11.52
C VAL A 660 -14.69 -5.63 -11.08
N GLN A 661 -14.43 -6.52 -12.05
CA GLN A 661 -13.67 -7.76 -11.88
C GLN A 661 -12.16 -7.47 -11.75
N SER A 662 -11.48 -8.11 -10.79
CA SER A 662 -10.14 -8.63 -11.04
C SER A 662 -10.27 -10.11 -11.40
N GLN A 663 -9.67 -10.55 -12.51
CA GLN A 663 -9.74 -11.94 -12.98
C GLN A 663 -8.37 -12.66 -12.97
N ALA A 664 -7.37 -12.08 -12.31
CA ALA A 664 -6.06 -12.71 -12.10
C ALA A 664 -5.59 -12.51 -10.64
N PRO A 665 -5.02 -13.55 -10.00
CA PRO A 665 -4.28 -13.39 -8.75
C PRO A 665 -2.92 -12.75 -9.08
N ASN A 666 -2.82 -11.43 -8.99
CA ASN A 666 -1.57 -10.69 -9.18
C ASN A 666 -0.67 -10.79 -7.95
N ASP A 667 -0.23 -12.02 -7.65
CA ASP A 667 0.52 -12.40 -6.46
C ASP A 667 1.97 -12.77 -6.81
N PHE A 668 2.93 -12.21 -6.07
CA PHE A 668 4.35 -12.25 -6.41
C PHE A 668 5.22 -12.42 -5.17
N GLY A 669 6.13 -13.40 -5.20
CA GLY A 669 7.18 -13.54 -4.19
C GLY A 669 8.20 -12.39 -4.27
N ILE A 670 8.88 -12.28 -5.41
CA ILE A 670 9.70 -11.13 -5.77
C ILE A 670 9.28 -10.61 -7.16
N TYR A 671 9.02 -9.32 -7.27
CA TYR A 671 8.69 -8.64 -8.52
C TYR A 671 9.64 -7.48 -8.80
N SER A 672 10.33 -7.54 -9.94
CA SER A 672 11.28 -6.51 -10.35
C SER A 672 10.93 -6.00 -11.75
N LYS A 673 10.82 -4.68 -11.91
CA LYS A 673 10.53 -4.04 -13.21
C LYS A 673 11.43 -2.84 -13.47
N ASP A 674 11.88 -2.67 -14.70
CA ASP A 674 12.66 -1.52 -15.17
C ASP A 674 13.96 -1.30 -14.35
N CYS A 675 14.52 -2.34 -13.72
CA CYS A 675 15.66 -2.24 -12.80
C CYS A 675 17.02 -2.53 -13.48
N GLN A 676 18.10 -1.96 -12.94
CA GLN A 676 19.48 -2.16 -13.41
C GLN A 676 20.38 -2.72 -12.29
N ASP A 677 21.38 -3.54 -12.66
CA ASP A 677 22.40 -4.11 -11.75
C ASP A 677 21.79 -4.79 -10.50
N LEU A 678 20.77 -5.62 -10.73
CA LEU A 678 19.96 -6.25 -9.67
C LEU A 678 20.52 -7.64 -9.30
N ARG A 679 20.82 -7.86 -8.01
CA ARG A 679 21.44 -9.11 -7.51
C ARG A 679 20.58 -9.81 -6.46
N LEU A 680 20.17 -11.06 -6.72
CA LEU A 680 19.37 -11.89 -5.82
C LEU A 680 20.18 -13.13 -5.42
N GLU A 681 20.59 -13.27 -4.14
CA GLU A 681 21.37 -14.42 -3.68
C GLU A 681 20.75 -15.16 -2.47
N ASN A 682 20.68 -16.49 -2.55
CA ASN A 682 20.26 -17.37 -1.44
C ASN A 682 18.86 -17.07 -0.88
N ASN A 683 17.98 -16.38 -1.62
CA ASN A 683 16.63 -16.07 -1.14
C ASN A 683 15.72 -17.30 -1.23
N ILE A 684 14.76 -17.40 -0.31
CA ILE A 684 13.76 -18.48 -0.25
C ILE A 684 12.39 -17.88 -0.60
N ILE A 685 11.76 -18.39 -1.67
CA ILE A 685 10.41 -18.01 -2.09
C ILE A 685 9.55 -19.28 -2.04
N ASP A 686 8.49 -19.27 -1.23
CA ASP A 686 7.68 -20.46 -0.92
C ASP A 686 6.17 -20.14 -0.83
N GLN A 687 5.32 -21.11 -1.17
CA GLN A 687 3.87 -21.05 -0.96
C GLN A 687 3.19 -19.80 -1.58
N ILE A 688 3.56 -19.48 -2.83
CA ILE A 688 3.02 -18.34 -3.62
C ILE A 688 2.01 -18.85 -4.66
N ASN A 689 0.84 -18.22 -4.81
CA ASN A 689 -0.24 -18.69 -5.71
C ASN A 689 -0.05 -18.35 -7.19
N TYR A 690 0.82 -17.40 -7.56
CA TYR A 690 1.01 -16.99 -8.95
C TYR A 690 2.48 -17.01 -9.42
N LYS A 691 3.31 -15.99 -9.12
CA LYS A 691 4.72 -15.95 -9.58
C LYS A 691 5.74 -15.96 -8.44
N GLY A 692 6.75 -16.81 -8.52
CA GLY A 692 7.84 -16.88 -7.53
C GLY A 692 8.78 -15.68 -7.63
N ILE A 693 9.57 -15.61 -8.69
CA ILE A 693 10.39 -14.44 -9.06
C ILE A 693 9.96 -13.98 -10.46
N SER A 694 9.71 -12.68 -10.65
CA SER A 694 9.32 -12.11 -11.93
C SER A 694 10.13 -10.86 -12.26
N LEU A 695 10.85 -10.89 -13.38
CA LEU A 695 11.65 -9.81 -13.96
C LEU A 695 10.97 -9.32 -15.25
N ASP A 696 10.84 -8.00 -15.42
CA ASP A 696 10.28 -7.39 -16.63
C ASP A 696 11.07 -6.11 -17.00
N ASN A 697 11.62 -6.07 -18.22
CA ASN A 697 12.43 -4.96 -18.73
C ASN A 697 13.64 -4.59 -17.83
N CYS A 698 14.30 -5.58 -17.21
CA CYS A 698 15.45 -5.38 -16.32
C CYS A 698 16.79 -5.67 -17.02
N GLN A 699 17.88 -5.06 -16.54
CA GLN A 699 19.23 -5.21 -17.12
C GLN A 699 20.26 -5.65 -16.07
N ASN A 700 21.23 -6.47 -16.50
CA ASN A 700 22.34 -6.97 -15.67
C ASN A 700 21.86 -7.69 -14.39
N VAL A 701 20.88 -8.58 -14.53
CA VAL A 701 20.24 -9.23 -13.38
C VAL A 701 20.92 -10.56 -13.04
N ARG A 702 21.28 -10.78 -11.78
CA ARG A 702 22.02 -11.97 -11.33
C ARG A 702 21.32 -12.70 -10.17
N LEU A 703 20.79 -13.89 -10.46
CA LEU A 703 20.15 -14.79 -9.50
C LEU A 703 21.10 -15.95 -9.15
N VAL A 704 21.55 -16.03 -7.89
CA VAL A 704 22.49 -17.06 -7.41
C VAL A 704 21.89 -17.88 -6.26
N ARG A 705 21.83 -19.21 -6.41
CA ARG A 705 21.44 -20.16 -5.34
C ARG A 705 20.08 -19.85 -4.66
N ASN A 706 19.14 -19.21 -5.35
CA ASN A 706 17.80 -18.97 -4.81
C ASN A 706 16.96 -20.26 -4.83
N SER A 707 16.07 -20.42 -3.85
CA SER A 707 15.13 -21.54 -3.73
C SER A 707 13.71 -21.05 -3.97
N VAL A 708 13.13 -21.37 -5.13
CA VAL A 708 11.76 -21.02 -5.51
C VAL A 708 10.92 -22.29 -5.54
N ARG A 709 9.97 -22.45 -4.62
CA ARG A 709 9.23 -23.72 -4.49
C ARG A 709 7.75 -23.55 -4.14
N ASN A 710 6.96 -24.59 -4.44
CA ASN A 710 5.53 -24.66 -4.13
C ASN A 710 4.73 -23.48 -4.72
N ILE A 711 4.96 -23.15 -5.99
CA ILE A 711 4.36 -21.98 -6.65
C ILE A 711 3.18 -22.39 -7.54
N GLY A 712 2.10 -21.61 -7.54
CA GLY A 712 0.91 -21.90 -8.33
C GLY A 712 1.16 -21.94 -9.85
N TYR A 713 1.67 -20.87 -10.46
CA TYR A 713 1.70 -20.72 -11.93
C TYR A 713 3.09 -20.67 -12.57
N MET A 714 4.03 -19.86 -12.07
CA MET A 714 5.39 -19.74 -12.62
C MET A 714 6.46 -19.62 -11.53
N GLY A 715 7.55 -20.37 -11.65
CA GLY A 715 8.70 -20.30 -10.74
C GLY A 715 9.52 -19.02 -10.93
N ILE A 716 10.42 -19.00 -11.90
CA ILE A 716 11.19 -17.82 -12.31
C ILE A 716 10.70 -17.39 -13.69
N TYR A 717 10.35 -16.10 -13.83
CA TYR A 717 9.86 -15.51 -15.07
C TYR A 717 10.70 -14.29 -15.43
N SER A 718 11.24 -14.25 -16.64
CA SER A 718 12.02 -13.14 -17.20
C SER A 718 11.44 -12.71 -18.55
N ASN A 719 11.26 -11.42 -18.77
CA ASN A 719 10.69 -10.88 -20.00
C ASN A 719 11.37 -9.56 -20.40
N ASN A 720 11.72 -9.41 -21.68
CA ASN A 720 12.41 -8.24 -22.24
C ASN A 720 13.66 -7.82 -21.42
N SER A 721 14.31 -8.78 -20.76
CA SER A 721 15.37 -8.53 -19.77
C SER A 721 16.69 -9.10 -20.24
N ASP A 722 17.74 -8.29 -20.15
CA ASP A 722 19.05 -8.50 -20.80
C ASP A 722 20.17 -8.70 -19.79
N ASN A 723 21.22 -9.44 -20.21
CA ASN A 723 22.35 -9.85 -19.38
C ASN A 723 21.91 -10.55 -18.08
N VAL A 724 20.96 -11.48 -18.20
CA VAL A 724 20.35 -12.19 -17.07
C VAL A 724 21.13 -13.49 -16.78
N GLU A 725 21.76 -13.56 -15.61
CA GLU A 725 22.44 -14.76 -15.10
C GLU A 725 21.58 -15.50 -14.06
N LEU A 726 21.28 -16.77 -14.31
CA LEU A 726 20.72 -17.73 -13.35
C LEU A 726 21.78 -18.79 -13.04
N LEU A 727 22.34 -18.75 -11.82
CA LEU A 727 23.40 -19.64 -11.36
C LEU A 727 22.92 -20.47 -10.15
N ASP A 728 22.99 -21.79 -10.25
CA ASP A 728 22.73 -22.76 -9.17
C ASP A 728 21.34 -22.63 -8.47
N ASN A 729 20.35 -22.03 -9.12
CA ASN A 729 19.02 -21.84 -8.52
C ASN A 729 18.23 -23.15 -8.52
N THR A 730 17.38 -23.35 -7.50
CA THR A 730 16.46 -24.49 -7.43
C THR A 730 15.02 -24.01 -7.61
N VAL A 731 14.32 -24.60 -8.58
CA VAL A 731 12.88 -24.45 -8.80
C VAL A 731 12.18 -25.79 -8.54
N GLN A 732 11.18 -25.84 -7.66
CA GLN A 732 10.50 -27.09 -7.28
C GLN A 732 8.97 -26.94 -7.18
N ASN A 733 8.22 -27.98 -7.60
CA ASN A 733 6.78 -28.10 -7.34
C ASN A 733 5.97 -26.88 -7.80
N ILE A 734 6.05 -26.58 -9.10
CA ILE A 734 5.30 -25.52 -9.76
C ILE A 734 4.06 -26.14 -10.40
N THR A 735 2.86 -25.70 -10.03
CA THR A 735 1.63 -26.48 -10.34
C THR A 735 0.97 -26.17 -11.68
N GLY A 736 1.31 -25.05 -12.32
CA GLY A 736 0.69 -24.60 -13.58
C GLY A 736 -0.74 -24.07 -13.45
N GLU A 737 -1.38 -24.20 -12.29
CA GLU A 737 -2.69 -23.66 -11.99
C GLU A 737 -2.58 -22.33 -11.24
N ALA A 738 -3.00 -21.22 -11.89
CA ALA A 738 -3.31 -20.00 -11.17
C ALA A 738 -4.55 -20.25 -10.29
N ARG A 739 -4.36 -20.39 -8.98
CA ARG A 739 -5.43 -20.71 -8.02
C ARG A 739 -6.42 -19.56 -7.87
N LEU A 740 -7.46 -19.55 -8.70
CA LEU A 740 -8.60 -18.66 -8.56
C LEU A 740 -9.39 -19.01 -7.29
N VAL A 741 -9.24 -18.18 -6.25
CA VAL A 741 -10.10 -18.23 -5.06
C VAL A 741 -11.51 -17.79 -5.44
N ALA A 742 -12.33 -18.76 -5.82
CA ALA A 742 -13.75 -18.56 -6.06
C ALA A 742 -14.46 -18.32 -4.71
N GLY A 743 -14.59 -17.05 -4.32
CA GLY A 743 -15.22 -16.65 -3.05
C GLY A 743 -16.63 -17.25 -2.91
N ASN A 744 -16.91 -17.82 -1.73
CA ASN A 744 -18.10 -18.66 -1.50
C ASN A 744 -19.39 -17.84 -1.31
N SER A 745 -19.83 -17.14 -2.35
CA SER A 745 -21.16 -16.51 -2.39
C SER A 745 -22.24 -17.58 -2.64
N PRO A 746 -23.25 -17.75 -1.75
CA PRO A 746 -24.30 -18.77 -1.91
C PRO A 746 -25.27 -18.57 -3.09
N LEU A 747 -25.00 -17.61 -3.98
CA LEU A 747 -25.92 -17.10 -5.01
C LEU A 747 -25.25 -16.95 -6.38
N VAL A 748 -24.65 -18.02 -6.93
CA VAL A 748 -24.79 -18.44 -8.35
C VAL A 748 -24.25 -19.86 -8.50
N SER A 749 -25.12 -20.81 -8.80
CA SER A 749 -24.72 -22.16 -9.23
C SER A 749 -24.70 -22.20 -10.76
N SER A 750 -23.54 -21.91 -11.37
CA SER A 750 -23.38 -21.91 -12.84
C SER A 750 -22.09 -22.64 -13.26
N PRO A 751 -22.16 -23.76 -14.00
CA PRO A 751 -21.00 -24.51 -14.49
C PRO A 751 -20.42 -23.87 -15.77
N LEU A 752 -20.17 -22.56 -15.74
CA LEU A 752 -19.73 -21.76 -16.90
C LEU A 752 -18.50 -20.89 -16.58
N VAL A 753 -17.51 -21.49 -15.92
CA VAL A 753 -16.10 -21.07 -16.11
C VAL A 753 -15.55 -21.92 -17.24
N SER A 754 -15.29 -21.32 -18.40
CA SER A 754 -14.79 -22.02 -19.58
C SER A 754 -13.35 -22.48 -19.36
N LYS A 755 -13.08 -23.79 -19.53
CA LYS A 755 -11.72 -24.28 -19.75
C LYS A 755 -11.20 -23.78 -21.11
N SER A 756 -10.59 -22.60 -21.13
CA SER A 756 -9.65 -22.21 -22.18
C SER A 756 -8.35 -22.97 -21.96
N LEU A 757 -7.97 -23.81 -22.91
CA LEU A 757 -6.68 -24.50 -22.88
C LEU A 757 -5.56 -23.53 -23.27
N GLY A 758 -4.66 -23.25 -22.33
CA GLY A 758 -3.33 -22.70 -22.58
C GLY A 758 -3.01 -21.40 -21.82
N PRO A 759 -1.70 -21.12 -21.58
CA PRO A 759 -0.57 -22.04 -21.74
C PRO A 759 -0.41 -22.95 -20.50
N SER A 760 0.52 -23.92 -20.57
CA SER A 760 1.08 -24.51 -19.34
C SER A 760 1.84 -23.44 -18.55
N GLY A 761 1.99 -23.65 -17.24
CA GLY A 761 2.92 -22.86 -16.43
C GLY A 761 4.38 -23.14 -16.78
N TYR A 762 5.31 -22.51 -16.05
CA TYR A 762 6.75 -22.61 -16.31
C TYR A 762 7.57 -22.72 -15.02
N GLY A 763 8.58 -23.60 -14.99
CA GLY A 763 9.61 -23.61 -13.95
C GLY A 763 10.51 -22.38 -14.08
N ILE A 764 11.16 -22.25 -15.24
CA ILE A 764 11.92 -21.08 -15.66
C ILE A 764 11.42 -20.64 -17.04
N TYR A 765 11.09 -19.35 -17.19
CA TYR A 765 10.74 -18.72 -18.46
C TYR A 765 11.70 -17.55 -18.74
N SER A 766 12.22 -17.42 -19.97
CA SER A 766 12.83 -16.18 -20.45
C SER A 766 12.34 -15.85 -21.86
N GLY A 767 11.80 -14.64 -22.05
CA GLY A 767 11.33 -14.14 -23.35
C GLY A 767 12.07 -12.88 -23.77
N TYR A 768 12.51 -12.83 -25.03
CA TYR A 768 13.15 -11.68 -25.67
C TYR A 768 14.41 -11.18 -24.94
N SER A 769 15.30 -12.10 -24.53
CA SER A 769 16.50 -11.82 -23.72
C SER A 769 17.79 -11.90 -24.53
N GLN A 770 18.62 -10.86 -24.47
CA GLN A 770 20.03 -10.86 -24.89
C GLN A 770 20.93 -11.37 -23.76
N GLY A 771 21.95 -12.17 -24.10
CA GLY A 771 23.03 -12.52 -23.16
C GLY A 771 22.60 -13.39 -21.97
N LEU A 772 21.55 -14.18 -22.14
CA LEU A 772 20.97 -15.04 -21.11
C LEU A 772 21.91 -16.20 -20.73
N LYS A 773 22.22 -16.37 -19.45
CA LYS A 773 23.07 -17.46 -18.94
C LYS A 773 22.34 -18.28 -17.87
N LEU A 774 22.18 -19.60 -18.09
CA LEU A 774 21.66 -20.55 -17.12
C LEU A 774 22.74 -21.60 -16.82
N GLU A 775 23.36 -21.56 -15.65
CA GLU A 775 24.39 -22.53 -15.23
C GLU A 775 23.99 -23.23 -13.92
N GLY A 776 24.06 -24.56 -13.86
CA GLY A 776 23.86 -25.36 -12.64
C GLY A 776 22.44 -25.42 -12.05
N ASN A 777 21.45 -24.79 -12.69
CA ASN A 777 20.10 -24.69 -12.11
C ASN A 777 19.38 -26.06 -12.11
N THR A 778 18.58 -26.29 -11.06
CA THR A 778 17.76 -27.50 -10.92
C THR A 778 16.27 -27.15 -10.99
N VAL A 779 15.54 -27.71 -11.95
CA VAL A 779 14.07 -27.61 -12.04
C VAL A 779 13.47 -29.00 -11.84
N ARG A 780 12.65 -29.20 -10.79
CA ARG A 780 12.12 -30.55 -10.50
C ARG A 780 10.71 -30.64 -9.93
N ASP A 781 10.10 -31.80 -10.14
CA ASP A 781 8.79 -32.18 -9.60
C ASP A 781 7.68 -31.24 -10.07
N CYS A 782 7.75 -30.89 -11.36
CA CYS A 782 7.03 -29.82 -12.05
C CYS A 782 6.08 -30.41 -13.13
N TYR A 783 5.32 -31.44 -12.74
CA TYR A 783 4.65 -32.39 -13.64
C TYR A 783 3.71 -31.78 -14.69
N GLU A 784 3.05 -30.66 -14.38
CA GLU A 784 2.06 -30.00 -15.24
C GLU A 784 2.61 -28.76 -15.98
N VAL A 785 3.91 -28.45 -15.82
CA VAL A 785 4.57 -27.26 -16.38
C VAL A 785 5.81 -27.58 -17.20
N TRP A 786 6.22 -26.67 -18.07
CA TRP A 786 7.48 -26.77 -18.80
C TRP A 786 8.63 -26.36 -17.88
N GLY A 787 9.71 -27.13 -17.86
CA GLY A 787 10.82 -26.95 -16.91
C GLY A 787 11.61 -25.67 -17.18
N ILE A 788 12.17 -25.55 -18.37
CA ILE A 788 12.82 -24.34 -18.89
C ILE A 788 12.21 -24.04 -20.26
N TYR A 789 11.71 -22.83 -20.48
CA TYR A 789 11.21 -22.36 -21.77
C TYR A 789 11.83 -21.02 -22.14
N LEU A 790 12.48 -20.99 -23.31
CA LEU A 790 13.11 -19.81 -23.87
C LEU A 790 12.41 -19.39 -25.17
N TYR A 791 12.08 -18.11 -25.28
CA TYR A 791 11.42 -17.54 -26.45
C TYR A 791 12.21 -16.37 -27.03
N GLU A 792 12.64 -16.50 -28.29
CA GLU A 792 13.52 -15.54 -28.97
C GLU A 792 14.78 -15.14 -28.13
N PRO A 793 15.53 -16.11 -27.54
CA PRO A 793 16.78 -15.82 -26.84
C PRO A 793 17.93 -15.58 -27.84
N VAL A 794 18.84 -14.67 -27.51
CA VAL A 794 19.99 -14.34 -28.36
C VAL A 794 21.30 -14.40 -27.57
N ASN A 795 22.30 -15.12 -28.12
CA ASN A 795 23.59 -15.41 -27.51
C ASN A 795 23.47 -16.10 -26.13
N SER A 796 22.57 -17.08 -25.98
CA SER A 796 22.32 -17.72 -24.69
C SER A 796 23.24 -18.92 -24.39
N THR A 797 23.54 -19.15 -23.11
CA THR A 797 24.38 -20.27 -22.67
C THR A 797 23.68 -21.05 -21.58
N LEU A 798 23.40 -22.33 -21.84
CA LEU A 798 22.77 -23.26 -20.90
C LEU A 798 23.76 -24.37 -20.57
N LYS A 799 24.21 -24.45 -19.32
CA LYS A 799 25.22 -25.42 -18.89
C LYS A 799 24.88 -26.13 -17.57
N CYS A 800 25.12 -27.45 -17.48
CA CYS A 800 24.97 -28.25 -16.25
C CYS A 800 23.56 -28.18 -15.60
N ASN A 801 22.51 -27.80 -16.33
CA ASN A 801 21.17 -27.66 -15.76
C ASN A 801 20.52 -29.05 -15.61
N THR A 802 19.86 -29.29 -14.46
CA THR A 802 19.18 -30.56 -14.14
C THR A 802 17.67 -30.37 -14.15
N LEU A 803 16.97 -31.11 -15.00
CA LEU A 803 15.54 -31.05 -15.17
C LEU A 803 14.94 -32.43 -14.89
N LYS A 804 13.92 -32.50 -14.03
CA LYS A 804 13.39 -33.79 -13.57
C LYS A 804 11.88 -33.75 -13.30
N ASN A 805 11.15 -34.77 -13.76
CA ASN A 805 9.72 -34.90 -13.46
C ASN A 805 8.90 -33.66 -13.92
N CYS A 806 9.14 -33.14 -15.13
CA CYS A 806 8.44 -31.97 -15.69
C CYS A 806 7.44 -32.40 -16.79
N GLN A 807 6.53 -31.51 -17.24
CA GLN A 807 5.72 -31.80 -18.44
C GLN A 807 6.62 -31.83 -19.67
N ALA A 808 7.44 -30.80 -19.85
CA ALA A 808 8.56 -30.78 -20.79
C ALA A 808 9.83 -30.36 -20.04
N GLY A 809 10.99 -30.80 -20.49
CA GLY A 809 12.28 -30.37 -19.95
C GLY A 809 12.64 -28.98 -20.42
N LEU A 810 13.51 -28.91 -21.43
CA LEU A 810 14.11 -27.69 -21.96
C LEU A 810 13.54 -27.43 -23.36
N ILE A 811 12.88 -26.29 -23.54
CA ILE A 811 12.37 -25.82 -24.83
C ILE A 811 13.03 -24.47 -25.17
N ALA A 812 13.51 -24.33 -26.40
CA ALA A 812 13.96 -23.05 -26.97
C ALA A 812 13.30 -22.81 -28.33
N ILE A 813 12.72 -21.63 -28.56
CA ILE A 813 12.07 -21.24 -29.81
C ILE A 813 12.75 -20.01 -30.41
N ALA A 814 13.04 -20.05 -31.71
CA ALA A 814 13.68 -18.99 -32.50
C ALA A 814 14.97 -18.47 -31.84
N SER A 815 15.93 -19.37 -31.62
CA SER A 815 17.05 -19.18 -30.67
C SER A 815 18.37 -18.92 -31.39
N GLU A 816 18.88 -17.69 -31.33
CA GLU A 816 20.12 -17.30 -32.02
C GLU A 816 21.38 -17.50 -31.18
N ASN A 817 22.40 -18.16 -31.76
CA ASN A 817 23.72 -18.43 -31.17
C ASN A 817 23.69 -19.10 -29.78
N SER A 818 22.69 -19.95 -29.51
CA SER A 818 22.56 -20.61 -28.21
C SER A 818 23.36 -21.90 -28.11
N SER A 819 23.98 -22.13 -26.96
CA SER A 819 24.68 -23.37 -26.61
C SER A 819 24.01 -24.08 -25.43
N ILE A 820 23.87 -25.40 -25.54
CA ILE A 820 23.32 -26.28 -24.49
C ILE A 820 24.37 -27.38 -24.24
N SER A 821 24.86 -27.49 -23.01
CA SER A 821 25.95 -28.41 -22.65
C SER A 821 25.77 -29.01 -21.25
N ASP A 822 26.22 -30.25 -21.03
CA ASP A 822 26.20 -30.94 -19.73
C ASP A 822 24.80 -31.04 -19.06
N CYS A 823 23.70 -30.79 -19.79
CA CYS A 823 22.36 -30.75 -19.21
C CYS A 823 21.75 -32.16 -19.04
N SER A 824 21.07 -32.39 -17.92
CA SER A 824 20.39 -33.65 -17.61
C SER A 824 18.88 -33.45 -17.58
N VAL A 825 18.12 -34.26 -18.34
CA VAL A 825 16.66 -34.22 -18.39
C VAL A 825 16.09 -35.61 -18.15
N THR A 826 15.27 -35.79 -17.09
CA THR A 826 14.80 -37.11 -16.66
C THR A 826 13.29 -37.15 -16.38
N ASN A 827 12.61 -38.18 -16.89
CA ASN A 827 11.17 -38.43 -16.70
C ASN A 827 10.25 -37.24 -17.09
N CYS A 828 10.55 -36.53 -18.19
CA CYS A 828 9.72 -35.42 -18.66
C CYS A 828 8.65 -35.92 -19.65
N THR A 829 7.37 -35.72 -19.36
CA THR A 829 6.28 -36.51 -19.97
C THR A 829 6.07 -36.29 -21.47
N SER A 830 6.43 -35.12 -21.99
CA SER A 830 6.13 -34.66 -23.36
C SER A 830 7.40 -34.50 -24.23
N GLY A 831 8.45 -33.87 -23.71
CA GLY A 831 9.70 -33.65 -24.43
C GLY A 831 10.86 -33.39 -23.49
N GLY A 832 12.05 -33.86 -23.86
CA GLY A 832 13.29 -33.71 -23.10
C GLY A 832 13.99 -32.40 -23.42
N ILE A 833 14.68 -32.33 -24.55
CA ILE A 833 15.28 -31.11 -25.12
C ILE A 833 14.63 -30.83 -26.48
N VAL A 834 14.14 -29.61 -26.70
CA VAL A 834 13.39 -29.22 -27.90
C VAL A 834 13.86 -27.84 -28.40
N ILE A 835 14.33 -27.76 -29.64
CA ILE A 835 14.75 -26.52 -30.29
C ILE A 835 13.93 -26.30 -31.57
N LEU A 836 13.17 -25.20 -31.66
CA LEU A 836 12.27 -24.90 -32.77
C LEU A 836 12.60 -23.54 -33.40
N ASN A 837 13.36 -23.55 -34.48
CA ASN A 837 13.69 -22.37 -35.28
C ASN A 837 12.73 -22.23 -36.47
N SER A 838 12.35 -20.98 -36.80
CA SER A 838 11.44 -20.66 -37.92
C SER A 838 12.21 -20.22 -39.18
N GLU A 839 11.74 -20.67 -40.33
CA GLU A 839 12.35 -20.44 -41.65
C GLU A 839 12.24 -18.99 -42.16
N GLU A 840 13.08 -18.05 -41.68
CA GLU A 840 13.31 -16.78 -42.39
C GLU A 840 14.64 -16.06 -42.11
N VAL A 841 15.50 -16.57 -41.19
CA VAL A 841 16.78 -15.94 -40.82
C VAL A 841 17.98 -16.71 -41.40
N ALA A 842 19.03 -15.99 -41.82
CA ALA A 842 20.30 -16.56 -42.25
C ALA A 842 21.26 -16.68 -41.06
N GLY A 843 21.30 -17.87 -40.45
CA GLY A 843 21.73 -18.10 -39.07
C GLY A 843 20.52 -18.50 -38.22
N PRO A 844 20.67 -19.35 -37.18
CA PRO A 844 21.88 -19.53 -36.38
C PRO A 844 22.48 -20.95 -36.44
N VAL A 845 23.65 -21.12 -35.83
CA VAL A 845 24.20 -22.44 -35.48
C VAL A 845 23.97 -22.67 -33.99
N TYR A 846 23.19 -23.70 -33.62
CA TYR A 846 23.09 -24.16 -32.23
C TYR A 846 24.06 -25.33 -31.96
N ALA A 847 24.38 -25.53 -30.68
CA ALA A 847 25.11 -26.71 -30.22
C ALA A 847 24.37 -27.36 -29.04
N VAL A 848 24.17 -28.68 -29.11
CA VAL A 848 23.70 -29.52 -27.99
C VAL A 848 24.73 -30.61 -27.77
N THR A 849 25.51 -30.51 -26.69
CA THR A 849 26.60 -31.44 -26.40
C THR A 849 26.50 -32.05 -25.00
N ASP A 850 26.97 -33.30 -24.86
CA ASP A 850 27.16 -33.96 -23.56
C ASP A 850 25.87 -34.09 -22.70
N CYS A 851 24.70 -33.83 -23.29
CA CYS A 851 23.44 -33.83 -22.58
C CYS A 851 22.87 -35.24 -22.41
N THR A 852 22.27 -35.52 -21.27
CA THR A 852 21.60 -36.79 -20.96
C THR A 852 20.09 -36.59 -20.95
N VAL A 853 19.34 -37.39 -21.72
CA VAL A 853 17.87 -37.40 -21.70
C VAL A 853 17.33 -38.81 -21.53
N GLU A 854 16.64 -39.04 -20.40
CA GLU A 854 16.09 -40.34 -20.01
C GLU A 854 14.57 -40.28 -19.81
N GLY A 855 13.84 -41.24 -20.39
CA GLY A 855 12.43 -41.51 -20.05
C GLY A 855 11.41 -40.46 -20.51
N SER A 856 11.67 -39.74 -21.60
CA SER A 856 10.75 -38.72 -22.16
C SER A 856 10.03 -39.20 -23.44
N ALA A 857 8.90 -38.60 -23.81
CA ALA A 857 8.23 -38.99 -25.07
C ALA A 857 9.05 -38.62 -26.32
N ILE A 858 9.85 -37.57 -26.25
CA ILE A 858 10.90 -37.22 -27.21
C ILE A 858 12.16 -36.92 -26.40
N GLY A 859 13.29 -37.55 -26.72
CA GLY A 859 14.56 -37.26 -26.07
C GLY A 859 15.10 -35.89 -26.50
N LEU A 860 15.47 -35.78 -27.77
CA LEU A 860 15.92 -34.55 -28.42
C LEU A 860 15.11 -34.30 -29.72
N LEU A 861 14.62 -33.08 -29.93
CA LEU A 861 14.03 -32.61 -31.18
C LEU A 861 14.64 -31.27 -31.57
N VAL A 862 15.10 -31.12 -32.81
CA VAL A 862 15.69 -29.87 -33.32
C VAL A 862 15.23 -29.54 -34.75
N THR A 863 15.25 -28.24 -35.10
CA THR A 863 15.04 -27.71 -36.45
C THR A 863 16.10 -26.66 -36.80
N GLY A 864 16.45 -26.51 -38.08
CA GLY A 864 17.55 -25.64 -38.54
C GLY A 864 18.95 -26.21 -38.30
N GLU A 865 20.00 -25.45 -38.63
CA GLU A 865 21.40 -25.92 -38.67
C GLU A 865 22.07 -25.98 -37.28
N GLY A 866 22.81 -27.05 -36.97
CA GLY A 866 23.49 -27.16 -35.67
C GLY A 866 24.34 -28.41 -35.49
N THR A 867 24.97 -28.50 -34.32
CA THR A 867 25.81 -29.65 -33.90
C THR A 867 25.16 -30.40 -32.73
N LEU A 868 25.02 -31.72 -32.88
CA LEU A 868 24.53 -32.65 -31.85
C LEU A 868 25.65 -33.65 -31.52
N ALA A 869 26.35 -33.44 -30.39
CA ALA A 869 27.56 -34.21 -30.05
C ALA A 869 27.46 -34.92 -28.69
N GLU A 870 27.96 -36.15 -28.59
CA GLU A 870 28.18 -36.88 -27.31
C GLU A 870 26.93 -37.06 -26.40
N ASN A 871 25.71 -36.82 -26.91
CA ASN A 871 24.49 -36.86 -26.09
C ASN A 871 24.03 -38.30 -25.79
N THR A 872 23.58 -38.57 -24.57
CA THR A 872 23.01 -39.86 -24.16
C THR A 872 21.49 -39.79 -24.12
N LEU A 873 20.81 -40.50 -25.02
CA LEU A 873 19.36 -40.42 -25.24
C LEU A 873 18.75 -41.83 -25.06
N SER A 874 18.21 -42.13 -23.87
CA SER A 874 17.73 -43.49 -23.54
C SER A 874 16.32 -43.59 -22.98
N ASP A 875 15.68 -44.74 -23.26
CA ASP A 875 14.34 -45.10 -22.77
C ASP A 875 13.22 -44.09 -23.15
N ASN A 876 13.46 -43.27 -24.18
CA ASN A 876 12.48 -42.31 -24.71
C ASN A 876 11.53 -43.00 -25.70
N SER A 877 10.49 -42.30 -26.22
CA SER A 877 9.76 -42.85 -27.38
C SER A 877 10.57 -42.69 -28.68
N TYR A 878 10.99 -41.47 -29.01
CA TYR A 878 12.07 -41.23 -29.98
C TYR A 878 13.31 -40.76 -29.23
N GLY A 879 14.49 -41.28 -29.57
CA GLY A 879 15.75 -40.81 -29.00
C GLY A 879 16.09 -39.40 -29.49
N MET A 880 16.32 -39.27 -30.81
CA MET A 880 16.62 -38.01 -31.50
C MET A 880 15.65 -37.82 -32.67
N VAL A 881 15.17 -36.59 -32.89
CA VAL A 881 14.31 -36.21 -34.01
C VAL A 881 14.94 -35.03 -34.74
N LEU A 882 15.23 -35.24 -36.02
CA LEU A 882 15.58 -34.19 -36.96
C LEU A 882 14.32 -33.84 -37.76
N TYR A 883 13.91 -32.57 -37.74
CA TYR A 883 12.72 -32.10 -38.46
C TYR A 883 13.03 -30.76 -39.11
N ASN A 884 13.06 -30.72 -40.45
CA ASN A 884 13.63 -29.60 -41.21
C ASN A 884 15.04 -29.17 -40.71
N VAL A 885 15.95 -30.12 -40.62
CA VAL A 885 17.36 -29.92 -40.22
C VAL A 885 18.23 -30.10 -41.46
N ASN A 886 18.95 -29.04 -41.83
CA ASN A 886 19.88 -29.08 -42.96
C ASN A 886 21.31 -28.77 -42.50
N ASN A 887 22.30 -29.33 -43.20
CA ASN A 887 23.74 -29.12 -42.95
C ASN A 887 24.23 -29.47 -41.52
N GLY A 888 23.44 -30.20 -40.73
CA GLY A 888 23.74 -30.53 -39.34
C GLY A 888 24.84 -31.57 -39.17
N LEU A 889 25.49 -31.54 -38.00
CA LEU A 889 26.61 -32.41 -37.63
C LEU A 889 26.26 -33.25 -36.40
N ILE A 890 26.11 -34.57 -36.56
CA ILE A 890 25.57 -35.48 -35.54
C ILE A 890 26.58 -36.61 -35.26
N TYR A 891 27.24 -36.60 -34.09
CA TYR A 891 28.26 -37.60 -33.74
C TYR A 891 28.42 -37.88 -32.25
N GLY A 892 28.99 -39.03 -31.89
CA GLY A 892 29.24 -39.40 -30.48
C GLY A 892 28.00 -39.72 -29.66
N ASN A 893 26.80 -39.55 -30.21
CA ASN A 893 25.56 -39.71 -29.46
C ASN A 893 25.29 -41.19 -29.19
N THR A 894 24.84 -41.51 -27.97
CA THR A 894 24.42 -42.85 -27.55
C THR A 894 22.89 -42.91 -27.45
N LEU A 895 22.24 -43.58 -28.39
CA LEU A 895 20.78 -43.68 -28.48
C LEU A 895 20.36 -45.13 -28.21
N SER A 896 19.83 -45.43 -27.02
CA SER A 896 19.52 -46.81 -26.62
C SER A 896 18.15 -47.00 -25.95
N ARG A 897 17.54 -48.18 -26.14
CA ARG A 897 16.25 -48.58 -25.56
C ARG A 897 15.04 -47.68 -25.93
N ASN A 898 15.19 -46.76 -26.89
CA ASN A 898 14.10 -45.91 -27.33
C ASN A 898 13.04 -46.74 -28.09
N SER A 899 11.75 -46.47 -27.84
CA SER A 899 10.68 -47.44 -28.17
C SER A 899 10.08 -47.36 -29.58
N LEU A 900 10.32 -46.27 -30.33
CA LEU A 900 9.80 -46.06 -31.69
C LEU A 900 10.93 -45.92 -32.73
N ALA A 901 11.93 -45.10 -32.41
CA ALA A 901 13.18 -45.01 -33.16
C ALA A 901 14.33 -44.53 -32.27
N GLY A 902 15.55 -44.95 -32.59
CA GLY A 902 16.77 -44.28 -32.13
C GLY A 902 16.83 -42.86 -32.68
N ILE A 903 16.94 -42.72 -34.01
CA ILE A 903 16.82 -41.45 -34.73
C ILE A 903 15.61 -41.44 -35.66
N ALA A 904 14.86 -40.35 -35.67
CA ALA A 904 13.79 -40.08 -36.63
C ALA A 904 14.14 -38.85 -37.49
N ILE A 905 13.83 -38.91 -38.80
CA ILE A 905 14.06 -37.84 -39.77
C ILE A 905 12.75 -37.53 -40.50
N ASP A 906 12.26 -36.31 -40.31
CA ASP A 906 10.96 -35.78 -40.78
C ASP A 906 9.73 -36.69 -40.49
N PRO A 907 9.58 -37.27 -39.27
CA PRO A 907 8.39 -38.07 -38.92
C PRO A 907 7.10 -37.22 -38.99
N GLU A 908 5.92 -37.85 -39.03
CA GLU A 908 4.66 -37.11 -39.26
C GLU A 908 4.43 -36.00 -38.21
N GLU A 909 4.07 -34.80 -38.68
CA GLU A 909 3.70 -33.64 -37.85
C GLU A 909 2.63 -33.99 -36.79
N SER A 910 1.71 -34.89 -37.15
CA SER A 910 0.66 -35.46 -36.31
C SER A 910 1.23 -36.19 -35.07
N GLU A 911 2.23 -37.06 -35.27
CA GLU A 911 2.87 -37.84 -34.20
C GLU A 911 3.72 -36.98 -33.28
N LEU A 912 4.46 -36.02 -33.85
CA LEU A 912 5.26 -35.08 -33.07
C LEU A 912 4.37 -34.13 -32.26
N THR A 913 3.32 -33.58 -32.85
CA THR A 913 2.36 -32.70 -32.14
C THR A 913 1.67 -33.43 -31.00
N ALA A 914 1.27 -34.70 -31.21
CA ALA A 914 0.62 -35.52 -30.19
C ALA A 914 1.53 -35.90 -29.01
N ARG A 915 2.85 -35.71 -29.13
CA ARG A 915 3.84 -36.05 -28.09
C ARG A 915 4.45 -34.81 -27.42
N SER A 916 4.87 -33.84 -28.22
CA SER A 916 5.50 -32.58 -27.77
C SER A 916 4.51 -31.49 -27.33
N GLY A 917 3.26 -31.55 -27.82
CA GLY A 917 2.32 -30.43 -27.79
C GLY A 917 2.77 -29.19 -28.60
N LEU A 918 3.94 -29.26 -29.26
CA LEU A 918 4.70 -28.11 -29.75
C LEU A 918 5.38 -28.42 -31.09
N VAL A 919 4.57 -28.47 -32.14
CA VAL A 919 5.04 -28.27 -33.53
C VAL A 919 4.21 -27.15 -34.14
N ARG A 920 4.87 -26.11 -34.68
CA ARG A 920 4.21 -25.10 -35.51
C ARG A 920 4.12 -25.64 -36.94
N THR A 921 3.11 -25.24 -37.70
CA THR A 921 2.81 -25.76 -39.06
C THR A 921 3.87 -25.39 -40.10
N MET A 922 5.01 -26.06 -40.03
CA MET A 922 6.10 -26.04 -41.02
C MET A 922 5.66 -26.82 -42.25
N LYS A 923 5.66 -26.16 -43.42
CA LYS A 923 5.15 -26.74 -44.66
C LYS A 923 6.25 -27.54 -45.36
N SER A 924 6.08 -28.85 -45.44
CA SER A 924 6.99 -29.77 -46.15
C SER A 924 8.42 -29.73 -45.57
N PRO A 925 8.64 -30.23 -44.34
CA PRO A 925 9.99 -30.40 -43.80
C PRO A 925 10.81 -31.33 -44.71
N GLU A 926 12.05 -30.94 -45.01
CA GLU A 926 12.99 -31.75 -45.78
C GLU A 926 14.40 -31.63 -45.16
N SER A 927 14.75 -32.57 -44.29
CA SER A 927 16.02 -32.62 -43.58
C SER A 927 17.12 -33.27 -44.43
N GLY A 928 17.98 -32.47 -45.07
CA GLY A 928 19.00 -32.93 -46.00
C GLY A 928 20.44 -32.51 -45.67
N ASN A 929 21.40 -33.15 -46.37
CA ASN A 929 22.83 -32.84 -46.30
C ASN A 929 23.47 -32.92 -44.90
N ASN A 930 22.82 -33.59 -43.94
CA ASN A 930 23.36 -33.79 -42.60
C ASN A 930 24.49 -34.84 -42.62
N THR A 931 25.45 -34.72 -41.70
CA THR A 931 26.56 -35.66 -41.53
C THR A 931 26.42 -36.39 -40.19
N ILE A 932 26.06 -37.68 -40.25
CA ILE A 932 25.70 -38.54 -39.12
C ILE A 932 26.73 -39.66 -39.02
N TYR A 933 27.64 -39.62 -38.05
CA TYR A 933 28.73 -40.60 -37.92
C TYR A 933 29.16 -40.80 -36.46
N ASN A 934 29.82 -41.90 -36.12
CA ASN A 934 30.28 -42.22 -34.77
C ASN A 934 29.18 -42.21 -33.68
N ASN A 935 27.93 -42.47 -34.03
CA ASN A 935 26.83 -42.63 -33.06
C ASN A 935 26.61 -44.11 -32.73
N TYR A 936 26.08 -44.41 -31.54
CA TYR A 936 25.77 -45.75 -31.06
C TYR A 936 24.25 -45.93 -30.98
N PHE A 937 23.69 -46.68 -31.93
CA PHE A 937 22.27 -46.97 -32.00
C PHE A 937 21.98 -48.39 -31.47
N ASN A 938 21.23 -48.49 -30.36
CA ASN A 938 20.85 -49.77 -29.75
C ASN A 938 19.38 -49.78 -29.33
N ASN A 939 18.47 -49.88 -30.31
CA ASN A 939 17.03 -49.76 -30.14
C ASN A 939 16.33 -50.90 -30.90
N VAL A 940 15.06 -51.17 -30.60
CA VAL A 940 14.28 -52.20 -31.34
C VAL A 940 14.11 -51.80 -32.80
N ASN A 941 13.93 -50.49 -33.05
CA ASN A 941 14.08 -49.86 -34.35
C ASN A 941 15.10 -48.71 -34.21
N ASN A 942 16.17 -48.70 -35.00
CA ASN A 942 17.19 -47.66 -34.91
C ASN A 942 16.85 -46.40 -35.72
N THR A 943 16.07 -46.50 -36.80
CA THR A 943 15.81 -45.39 -37.73
C THR A 943 14.34 -45.31 -38.15
N LEU A 944 13.80 -44.09 -38.22
CA LEU A 944 12.55 -43.78 -38.92
C LEU A 944 12.82 -42.63 -39.88
N ILE A 945 12.75 -42.86 -41.19
CA ILE A 945 13.14 -41.87 -42.20
C ILE A 945 11.99 -41.71 -43.20
N ASN A 946 11.37 -40.53 -43.20
CA ASN A 946 10.27 -40.16 -44.09
C ASN A 946 10.68 -39.13 -45.16
N SER A 947 11.90 -38.60 -45.07
CA SER A 947 12.46 -37.62 -46.02
C SER A 947 12.90 -38.25 -47.34
N GLU A 948 12.76 -37.52 -48.45
CA GLU A 948 13.39 -37.90 -49.73
C GLU A 948 14.82 -37.32 -49.90
N ALA A 949 15.27 -36.47 -48.96
CA ALA A 949 16.58 -35.84 -49.01
C ALA A 949 17.75 -36.76 -48.62
N ASN A 950 18.86 -36.62 -49.35
CA ASN A 950 20.09 -37.36 -49.08
C ASN A 950 20.78 -36.87 -47.80
N ASN A 951 21.15 -37.81 -46.94
CA ASN A 951 21.93 -37.59 -45.72
C ASN A 951 23.17 -38.50 -45.71
N THR A 952 24.27 -38.03 -45.12
CA THR A 952 25.57 -38.70 -45.15
C THR A 952 25.79 -39.48 -43.85
N TRP A 953 25.76 -40.81 -43.92
CA TRP A 953 25.80 -41.71 -42.76
C TRP A 953 27.20 -42.21 -42.35
N ASN A 954 28.26 -41.66 -42.96
CA ASN A 954 29.64 -41.91 -42.57
C ASN A 954 30.56 -40.79 -43.06
N ILE A 955 31.65 -40.54 -42.34
CA ILE A 955 32.78 -39.74 -42.85
C ILE A 955 33.77 -40.61 -43.63
N SER A 956 34.86 -40.03 -44.14
CA SER A 956 36.00 -40.83 -44.61
C SER A 956 36.73 -41.48 -43.43
N LYS A 957 37.21 -42.73 -43.57
CA LYS A 957 37.99 -43.45 -42.53
C LYS A 957 39.12 -42.57 -41.99
N THR A 958 38.97 -42.12 -40.75
CA THR A 958 39.83 -41.12 -40.10
C THR A 958 40.35 -41.69 -38.78
N SER A 959 41.62 -41.45 -38.42
CA SER A 959 42.17 -41.97 -37.16
C SER A 959 41.61 -41.21 -35.95
N GLY A 960 41.08 -41.94 -34.97
CA GLY A 960 40.47 -41.41 -33.75
C GLY A 960 39.74 -42.53 -32.99
N GLU A 961 39.60 -42.41 -31.66
CA GLU A 961 38.87 -43.41 -30.87
C GLU A 961 37.36 -43.32 -31.18
N SER A 962 36.77 -44.39 -31.70
CA SER A 962 35.34 -44.45 -31.99
C SER A 962 34.50 -44.72 -30.74
N ILE A 963 33.19 -44.51 -30.83
CA ILE A 963 32.23 -44.71 -29.74
C ILE A 963 32.23 -46.15 -29.17
N VAL A 964 32.78 -47.12 -29.91
CA VAL A 964 33.01 -48.51 -29.46
C VAL A 964 34.49 -48.83 -29.20
N SER A 965 35.30 -47.82 -28.88
CA SER A 965 36.75 -47.93 -28.62
C SER A 965 37.59 -48.49 -29.80
N GLY A 966 37.12 -48.32 -31.04
CA GLY A 966 37.89 -48.65 -32.25
C GLY A 966 38.91 -47.56 -32.61
N PRO A 967 39.99 -47.85 -33.35
CA PRO A 967 41.06 -46.89 -33.68
C PRO A 967 40.75 -45.94 -34.85
N TYR A 968 39.61 -46.11 -35.53
CA TYR A 968 39.17 -45.26 -36.63
C TYR A 968 37.71 -44.81 -36.46
N LEU A 969 37.46 -43.56 -36.82
CA LEU A 969 36.14 -42.99 -37.08
C LEU A 969 35.73 -43.32 -38.53
N GLY A 970 34.46 -43.64 -38.75
CA GLY A 970 33.90 -44.01 -40.05
C GLY A 970 32.41 -43.68 -40.12
N GLY A 971 31.58 -44.71 -40.06
CA GLY A 971 30.11 -44.65 -39.93
C GLY A 971 29.65 -44.75 -38.49
N ASN A 972 28.53 -45.42 -38.26
CA ASN A 972 27.85 -45.56 -36.97
C ASN A 972 27.84 -47.01 -36.48
N TYR A 973 27.56 -47.23 -35.19
CA TYR A 973 27.40 -48.57 -34.62
C TYR A 973 25.91 -48.94 -34.51
N TRP A 974 25.53 -50.04 -35.15
CA TRP A 974 24.14 -50.46 -35.37
C TRP A 974 23.83 -51.76 -34.61
N ALA A 975 23.53 -51.64 -33.33
CA ALA A 975 23.16 -52.74 -32.42
C ALA A 975 21.64 -52.95 -32.33
N ASN A 976 21.22 -54.02 -31.66
CA ASN A 976 19.83 -54.25 -31.27
C ASN A 976 19.77 -54.82 -29.83
N PRO A 977 18.77 -54.48 -28.99
CA PRO A 977 18.65 -55.01 -27.64
C PRO A 977 18.60 -56.55 -27.51
N SER A 978 18.38 -57.30 -28.61
CA SER A 978 18.51 -58.77 -28.65
C SER A 978 19.93 -59.30 -28.86
N GLY A 979 20.95 -58.44 -29.03
CA GLY A 979 22.31 -58.84 -29.39
C GLY A 979 22.44 -59.30 -30.85
N THR A 980 21.56 -58.82 -31.74
CA THR A 980 21.46 -59.28 -33.13
C THR A 980 21.45 -58.14 -34.17
N GLY A 981 21.99 -56.97 -33.82
CA GLY A 981 22.19 -55.86 -34.74
C GLY A 981 23.23 -56.17 -35.83
N PHE A 982 23.35 -55.26 -36.78
CA PHE A 982 24.32 -55.38 -37.88
C PHE A 982 25.76 -55.33 -37.35
N SER A 983 26.10 -54.31 -36.57
CA SER A 983 27.45 -54.13 -36.03
C SER A 983 27.87 -55.21 -35.03
N GLU A 984 26.90 -55.94 -34.47
CA GLU A 984 27.11 -57.08 -33.57
C GLU A 984 27.34 -58.41 -34.31
N ASN A 985 27.02 -58.49 -35.62
CA ASN A 985 27.10 -59.73 -36.43
C ASN A 985 27.86 -59.59 -37.76
N CYS A 986 28.30 -58.38 -38.11
CA CYS A 986 29.08 -58.12 -39.32
C CYS A 986 30.49 -58.74 -39.24
N THR A 987 31.23 -58.69 -40.34
CA THR A 987 32.63 -59.15 -40.39
C THR A 987 33.55 -57.94 -40.46
N ASP A 988 34.58 -57.96 -39.61
CA ASP A 988 35.77 -57.13 -39.69
C ASP A 988 36.98 -58.08 -39.76
N ALA A 989 37.51 -58.26 -40.97
CA ALA A 989 38.59 -59.18 -41.27
C ALA A 989 40.00 -58.55 -41.14
N ASP A 990 40.14 -57.23 -41.32
CA ASP A 990 41.44 -56.53 -41.23
C ASP A 990 41.73 -55.97 -39.81
N ARG A 991 40.67 -55.86 -38.98
CA ARG A 991 40.64 -55.47 -37.57
C ARG A 991 40.89 -54.01 -37.31
N ASP A 992 40.31 -53.16 -38.14
CA ASP A 992 40.28 -51.71 -37.98
C ASP A 992 39.10 -51.19 -37.14
N GLY A 993 38.10 -52.03 -36.81
CA GLY A 993 36.87 -51.62 -36.10
C GLY A 993 35.76 -51.07 -37.00
N ILE A 994 35.86 -51.30 -38.32
CA ILE A 994 34.87 -51.00 -39.33
C ILE A 994 34.48 -52.30 -40.04
N ALA A 995 33.20 -52.45 -40.40
CA ALA A 995 32.71 -53.62 -41.11
C ALA A 995 33.22 -53.65 -42.57
N ASP A 996 33.64 -54.83 -43.04
CA ASP A 996 34.01 -55.11 -44.45
C ASP A 996 32.84 -54.87 -45.44
N SER A 997 31.62 -54.69 -44.92
CA SER A 997 30.37 -54.52 -45.67
C SER A 997 29.60 -53.30 -45.20
N SER A 998 29.12 -52.50 -46.15
CA SER A 998 28.18 -51.40 -45.92
C SER A 998 26.84 -51.91 -45.35
N TYR A 999 26.24 -51.14 -44.44
CA TYR A 999 24.92 -51.40 -43.89
C TYR A 999 23.85 -50.66 -44.71
N GLU A 1000 22.85 -51.38 -45.23
CA GLU A 1000 21.67 -50.73 -45.82
C GLU A 1000 20.71 -50.33 -44.70
N ILE A 1001 20.43 -49.03 -44.61
CA ILE A 1001 19.55 -48.44 -43.59
C ILE A 1001 18.09 -48.54 -44.06
N VAL A 1002 17.79 -47.97 -45.24
CA VAL A 1002 16.48 -48.03 -45.88
C VAL A 1002 16.57 -47.70 -47.37
N ASN A 1003 15.85 -48.46 -48.22
CA ASN A 1003 15.63 -48.18 -49.65
C ASN A 1003 16.88 -47.72 -50.44
N GLY A 1004 18.02 -48.39 -50.29
CA GLY A 1004 19.28 -48.03 -50.96
C GLY A 1004 20.05 -46.85 -50.34
N THR A 1005 19.69 -46.41 -49.14
CA THR A 1005 20.51 -45.53 -48.29
C THR A 1005 21.47 -46.40 -47.48
N PHE A 1006 22.77 -46.06 -47.48
CA PHE A 1006 23.82 -46.87 -46.85
C PHE A 1006 24.67 -46.06 -45.89
N ASP A 1007 25.06 -46.71 -44.79
CA ASP A 1007 26.31 -46.41 -44.08
C ASP A 1007 27.42 -47.24 -44.75
N TYR A 1008 28.40 -46.56 -45.35
CA TYR A 1008 29.48 -47.23 -46.10
C TYR A 1008 30.66 -47.66 -45.25
N LEU A 1009 30.73 -47.25 -43.97
CA LEU A 1009 31.81 -47.65 -43.04
C LEU A 1009 31.25 -47.97 -41.64
N PRO A 1010 30.28 -48.89 -41.48
CA PRO A 1010 29.65 -49.15 -40.18
C PRO A 1010 30.69 -49.59 -39.14
N LEU A 1011 30.61 -49.07 -37.92
CA LEU A 1011 31.53 -49.43 -36.85
C LEU A 1011 31.24 -50.85 -36.32
N THR A 1012 32.25 -51.54 -35.80
CA THR A 1012 32.10 -52.80 -35.06
C THR A 1012 33.13 -52.93 -33.91
N GLU A 1013 32.88 -53.85 -32.97
CA GLU A 1013 33.81 -54.12 -31.86
C GLU A 1013 34.94 -55.05 -32.33
N ILE A 1014 36.20 -54.61 -32.24
CA ILE A 1014 37.35 -55.44 -32.61
C ILE A 1014 37.47 -56.66 -31.68
N PRO A 1015 37.33 -57.90 -32.18
CA PRO A 1015 37.41 -59.09 -31.32
C PRO A 1015 38.83 -59.28 -30.79
N SER A 1016 39.03 -59.02 -29.50
CA SER A 1016 40.38 -58.92 -28.92
C SER A 1016 41.20 -60.22 -29.04
N THR A 1017 42.27 -60.20 -29.86
CA THR A 1017 43.21 -61.31 -29.98
C THR A 1017 44.57 -60.99 -29.39
N THR A 1018 44.63 -60.85 -28.06
CA THR A 1018 45.88 -61.11 -27.34
C THR A 1018 45.63 -62.10 -26.21
N THR A 1019 46.37 -63.21 -26.21
CA THR A 1019 46.53 -64.07 -25.04
C THR A 1019 47.44 -63.39 -24.01
N ARG A 1020 46.98 -62.27 -23.44
CA ARG A 1020 47.43 -61.86 -22.11
C ARG A 1020 47.05 -62.99 -21.13
N HIS A 1021 47.87 -63.18 -20.09
CA HIS A 1021 47.58 -64.18 -19.07
C HIS A 1021 46.18 -63.98 -18.48
N LYS A 1022 45.54 -65.07 -18.06
CA LYS A 1022 44.41 -65.01 -17.11
C LYS A 1022 44.90 -64.52 -15.74
N SER A 1023 45.16 -63.22 -15.61
CA SER A 1023 44.97 -62.51 -14.34
C SER A 1023 43.50 -62.11 -14.27
N SER A 1024 42.75 -62.72 -13.38
CA SER A 1024 41.34 -62.42 -13.13
C SER A 1024 41.16 -60.98 -12.65
N ALA A 1025 40.50 -60.13 -13.45
CA ALA A 1025 40.05 -58.81 -13.02
C ALA A 1025 38.61 -58.82 -12.47
N ASN A 1026 37.76 -59.74 -12.94
CA ASN A 1026 36.37 -59.90 -12.51
C ASN A 1026 36.21 -60.93 -11.37
N TYR A 1027 37.25 -61.17 -10.57
CA TYR A 1027 37.16 -61.98 -9.36
C TYR A 1027 37.42 -61.09 -8.14
N ILE A 1028 36.33 -60.59 -7.57
CA ILE A 1028 36.30 -60.27 -6.14
C ILE A 1028 36.08 -61.61 -5.44
N PRO A 1029 36.94 -62.03 -4.49
CA PRO A 1029 36.65 -63.19 -3.67
C PRO A 1029 35.34 -62.96 -2.94
N SER A 1030 34.40 -63.90 -3.04
CA SER A 1030 33.32 -63.95 -2.05
C SER A 1030 33.96 -64.16 -0.69
N SER A 1031 33.81 -63.22 0.23
CA SER A 1031 34.18 -63.36 1.64
C SER A 1031 33.43 -64.57 2.21
N GLY A 1032 34.13 -65.71 2.26
CA GLY A 1032 33.53 -67.05 2.38
C GLY A 1032 32.97 -67.33 3.77
N GLY A 1033 31.80 -66.77 4.07
CA GLY A 1033 31.14 -66.93 5.37
C GLY A 1033 31.84 -66.19 6.52
N SER A 1034 32.46 -65.03 6.25
CA SER A 1034 32.97 -64.17 7.34
C SER A 1034 31.82 -63.49 8.07
N THR A 1035 31.49 -63.99 9.25
CA THR A 1035 30.64 -63.30 10.22
C THR A 1035 31.27 -61.96 10.59
N GLY A 1036 30.67 -60.84 10.15
CA GLY A 1036 31.13 -59.50 10.54
C GLY A 1036 30.99 -58.37 9.50
N VAL A 1037 30.63 -58.62 8.24
CA VAL A 1037 30.39 -57.53 7.27
C VAL A 1037 28.99 -56.92 7.48
N THR A 1038 28.90 -55.60 7.61
CA THR A 1038 27.66 -54.85 7.94
C THR A 1038 27.17 -53.92 6.83
N GLY A 1039 28.04 -53.52 5.90
CA GLY A 1039 27.71 -52.65 4.77
C GLY A 1039 28.69 -52.83 3.61
N ILE A 1040 28.27 -52.50 2.38
CA ILE A 1040 29.12 -52.61 1.19
C ILE A 1040 28.83 -51.45 0.23
N ASP A 1041 29.87 -50.71 -0.14
CA ASP A 1041 29.87 -49.79 -1.30
C ASP A 1041 30.66 -50.41 -2.45
N SER A 1042 30.30 -50.13 -3.71
CA SER A 1042 31.11 -50.56 -4.85
C SER A 1042 30.91 -49.71 -6.11
N ALA A 1043 32.00 -49.43 -6.83
CA ALA A 1043 32.04 -48.66 -8.06
C ALA A 1043 33.03 -49.29 -9.06
N GLN A 1044 32.89 -48.97 -10.35
CA GLN A 1044 33.75 -49.50 -11.42
C GLN A 1044 34.38 -48.34 -12.20
N LYS A 1045 35.69 -48.41 -12.44
CA LYS A 1045 36.46 -47.37 -13.16
C LYS A 1045 37.39 -48.01 -14.20
N ARG A 1046 37.49 -47.42 -15.40
CA ARG A 1046 38.51 -47.78 -16.41
C ARG A 1046 39.83 -47.12 -16.00
N VAL A 1047 40.88 -47.92 -15.76
CA VAL A 1047 42.18 -47.49 -15.23
C VAL A 1047 43.28 -47.70 -16.28
N ALA A 1048 43.83 -46.59 -16.77
CA ALA A 1048 44.97 -46.54 -17.68
C ALA A 1048 46.32 -46.55 -16.92
N ALA A 1049 47.42 -46.74 -17.65
CA ALA A 1049 48.77 -46.68 -17.08
C ALA A 1049 49.26 -45.23 -17.04
N GLY A 1050 49.75 -44.75 -15.89
CA GLY A 1050 50.31 -43.41 -15.74
C GLY A 1050 49.27 -42.28 -15.70
N THR A 1051 47.99 -42.60 -15.59
CA THR A 1051 46.89 -41.65 -15.40
C THR A 1051 46.27 -41.85 -14.03
N GLU A 1052 45.89 -40.76 -13.36
CA GLU A 1052 45.12 -40.82 -12.12
C GLU A 1052 43.69 -41.32 -12.38
N ALA A 1053 43.22 -42.24 -11.53
CA ALA A 1053 41.88 -42.82 -11.63
C ALA A 1053 41.06 -42.49 -10.38
N THR A 1054 40.32 -41.39 -10.42
CA THR A 1054 39.40 -40.98 -9.35
C THR A 1054 38.08 -41.76 -9.39
N VAL A 1055 37.64 -42.25 -8.23
CA VAL A 1055 36.42 -43.02 -8.00
C VAL A 1055 35.64 -42.35 -6.86
N SER A 1056 34.37 -42.03 -7.08
CA SER A 1056 33.52 -41.36 -6.09
C SER A 1056 32.28 -42.20 -5.77
N PHE A 1057 31.74 -42.04 -4.56
CA PHE A 1057 30.57 -42.76 -4.08
C PHE A 1057 29.49 -41.76 -3.63
N ASN A 1058 28.26 -41.93 -4.12
CA ASN A 1058 27.15 -41.05 -3.78
C ASN A 1058 26.44 -41.57 -2.52
N ASN A 1059 26.59 -40.86 -1.41
CA ASN A 1059 26.08 -41.21 -0.07
C ASN A 1059 26.47 -42.63 0.42
N PRO A 1060 27.78 -42.91 0.56
CA PRO A 1060 28.33 -44.24 0.89
C PRO A 1060 28.00 -44.67 2.33
N VAL A 1061 27.77 -45.98 2.54
CA VAL A 1061 27.58 -46.55 3.89
C VAL A 1061 28.90 -46.74 4.67
N SER A 1062 30.03 -46.68 3.97
CA SER A 1062 31.38 -46.71 4.54
C SER A 1062 31.97 -45.33 4.90
N GLY A 1063 31.24 -44.24 4.66
CA GLY A 1063 31.76 -42.88 4.82
C GLY A 1063 32.89 -42.48 3.84
N ILE A 1064 33.38 -43.40 3.00
CA ILE A 1064 34.41 -43.12 1.98
C ILE A 1064 33.76 -42.45 0.76
N MET A 1065 33.81 -41.13 0.71
CA MET A 1065 33.28 -40.31 -0.38
C MET A 1065 33.99 -40.57 -1.71
N GLY A 1066 35.26 -40.98 -1.69
CA GLY A 1066 35.98 -41.39 -2.88
C GLY A 1066 37.43 -41.78 -2.63
N LEU A 1067 38.11 -42.18 -3.70
CA LEU A 1067 39.56 -42.39 -3.70
C LEU A 1067 40.14 -42.05 -5.08
N SER A 1068 41.42 -41.69 -5.11
CA SER A 1068 42.21 -41.58 -6.34
C SER A 1068 43.48 -42.42 -6.25
N PHE A 1069 44.05 -42.79 -7.40
CA PHE A 1069 45.34 -43.46 -7.51
C PHE A 1069 45.85 -43.43 -8.95
N THR A 1070 47.16 -43.29 -9.16
CA THR A 1070 47.79 -43.49 -10.46
C THR A 1070 48.35 -44.90 -10.57
N SER A 1071 47.77 -45.74 -11.46
CA SER A 1071 48.27 -47.10 -11.71
C SER A 1071 49.51 -47.08 -12.60
N GLN A 1072 50.61 -47.71 -12.18
CA GLN A 1072 51.82 -47.83 -13.02
C GLN A 1072 51.66 -48.81 -14.20
N GLN A 1073 50.56 -49.59 -14.25
CA GLN A 1073 50.28 -50.55 -15.31
C GLN A 1073 48.84 -50.39 -15.86
N TYR A 1074 48.61 -50.80 -17.10
CA TYR A 1074 47.26 -50.76 -17.70
C TYR A 1074 46.41 -51.89 -17.12
N SER A 1075 45.34 -51.53 -16.42
CA SER A 1075 44.52 -52.47 -15.64
C SER A 1075 43.09 -52.65 -16.16
N GLY A 1076 42.62 -51.77 -17.06
CA GLY A 1076 41.29 -51.90 -17.67
C GLY A 1076 40.19 -51.55 -16.67
N ASN A 1077 39.05 -52.25 -16.73
CA ASN A 1077 37.98 -52.04 -15.76
C ASN A 1077 38.37 -52.64 -14.40
N VAL A 1078 38.59 -51.76 -13.42
CA VAL A 1078 38.86 -52.11 -12.03
C VAL A 1078 37.58 -51.87 -11.23
N ILE A 1079 37.14 -52.87 -10.48
CA ILE A 1079 36.10 -52.68 -9.47
C ILE A 1079 36.78 -52.27 -8.17
N VAL A 1080 36.25 -51.21 -7.57
CA VAL A 1080 36.50 -50.82 -6.19
C VAL A 1080 35.33 -51.34 -5.36
N ARG A 1081 35.60 -52.04 -4.26
CA ARG A 1081 34.63 -52.46 -3.26
C ARG A 1081 35.12 -52.05 -1.88
N ILE A 1082 34.21 -51.53 -1.07
CA ILE A 1082 34.47 -51.21 0.33
C ILE A 1082 33.54 -52.08 1.15
N GLU A 1083 34.10 -52.91 2.04
CA GLU A 1083 33.34 -53.77 2.96
C GLU A 1083 33.44 -53.19 4.36
N VAL A 1084 32.34 -52.67 4.91
CA VAL A 1084 32.26 -52.20 6.29
C VAL A 1084 32.21 -53.40 7.23
N LEU A 1085 33.03 -53.38 8.28
CA LEU A 1085 33.11 -54.42 9.30
C LEU A 1085 32.44 -53.92 10.59
N GLY A 1086 31.56 -54.75 11.16
CA GLY A 1086 30.99 -54.54 12.49
C GLY A 1086 31.84 -55.14 13.60
N ASP A 1087 31.43 -54.87 14.85
CA ASP A 1087 32.20 -54.92 16.10
C ASP A 1087 32.69 -56.32 16.57
N GLY A 1088 32.72 -57.31 15.69
CA GLY A 1088 33.04 -58.71 15.97
C GLY A 1088 34.54 -59.06 16.00
N SER A 1089 35.45 -58.10 15.85
CA SER A 1089 36.90 -58.33 15.89
C SER A 1089 37.61 -57.40 16.86
N SER A 1090 38.22 -57.98 17.90
CA SER A 1090 38.97 -57.28 18.94
C SER A 1090 40.12 -56.44 18.38
N GLY A 1091 40.12 -55.14 18.69
CA GLY A 1091 41.14 -54.17 18.29
C GLY A 1091 42.47 -54.31 19.04
N GLU A 1092 43.10 -55.47 18.98
CA GLU A 1092 44.47 -55.64 19.50
C GLU A 1092 45.45 -54.81 18.64
N GLY A 1093 45.91 -53.68 19.17
CA GLY A 1093 46.95 -52.84 18.55
C GLY A 1093 46.47 -51.64 17.73
N LEU A 1094 45.26 -51.12 17.96
CA LEU A 1094 44.86 -49.76 17.56
C LEU A 1094 44.98 -48.81 18.75
N GLU A 1095 45.37 -47.56 18.48
CA GLU A 1095 45.31 -46.43 19.42
C GLU A 1095 44.20 -45.45 18.94
N GLY A 1096 43.58 -44.74 19.89
CA GLY A 1096 42.33 -44.00 19.68
C GLY A 1096 41.05 -44.85 19.76
N GLU A 1097 39.90 -44.19 19.86
CA GLU A 1097 38.58 -44.81 19.71
C GLU A 1097 38.28 -45.08 18.23
N VAL A 1098 37.60 -46.19 17.94
CA VAL A 1098 37.34 -46.65 16.57
C VAL A 1098 35.99 -46.15 16.07
N TYR A 1099 35.98 -45.38 14.99
CA TYR A 1099 34.74 -44.96 14.30
C TYR A 1099 34.19 -46.08 13.41
N GLN A 1100 35.05 -46.60 12.52
CA GLN A 1100 34.63 -47.58 11.51
C GLN A 1100 35.82 -48.41 11.01
N GLN A 1101 35.68 -49.73 10.96
CA GLN A 1101 36.63 -50.63 10.29
C GLN A 1101 36.11 -51.05 8.92
N MET A 1102 37.01 -51.23 7.95
CA MET A 1102 36.65 -51.56 6.57
C MET A 1102 37.75 -52.29 5.81
N ASN A 1103 37.40 -53.15 4.85
CA ASN A 1103 38.33 -53.58 3.79
C ASN A 1103 38.12 -52.67 2.57
N ILE A 1104 39.16 -52.05 2.02
CA ILE A 1104 39.11 -51.35 0.72
C ILE A 1104 39.81 -52.25 -0.32
N LEU A 1105 39.00 -52.80 -1.23
CA LEU A 1105 39.42 -53.79 -2.22
C LEU A 1105 39.41 -53.13 -3.61
N VAL A 1106 40.59 -52.92 -4.19
CA VAL A 1106 40.78 -52.36 -5.53
C VAL A 1106 41.35 -53.45 -6.43
N GLY A 1107 40.54 -54.01 -7.33
CA GLY A 1107 40.94 -55.18 -8.12
C GLY A 1107 41.14 -56.43 -7.26
N ASN A 1108 42.20 -57.22 -7.53
CA ASN A 1108 42.45 -58.50 -6.85
C ASN A 1108 43.86 -58.68 -6.24
N GLU A 1109 44.94 -58.36 -6.95
CA GLU A 1109 46.33 -58.65 -6.50
C GLU A 1109 47.34 -57.52 -6.82
N ARG A 1110 47.03 -56.63 -7.77
CA ARG A 1110 48.02 -55.64 -8.26
C ARG A 1110 48.14 -54.40 -7.37
N PHE A 1111 47.10 -54.06 -6.61
CA PHE A 1111 46.94 -52.78 -5.93
C PHE A 1111 47.20 -52.84 -4.40
N GLU A 1112 47.54 -54.02 -3.87
CA GLU A 1112 47.88 -54.22 -2.45
C GLU A 1112 49.31 -53.79 -2.12
N SER A 1113 50.21 -53.80 -3.11
CA SER A 1113 51.61 -53.40 -2.98
C SER A 1113 51.89 -52.04 -3.63
N GLY A 1114 52.48 -51.12 -2.86
CA GLY A 1114 52.78 -49.74 -3.30
C GLY A 1114 53.80 -49.60 -4.43
N ASN A 1115 54.39 -50.70 -4.91
CA ASN A 1115 55.28 -50.68 -6.08
C ASN A 1115 54.51 -50.52 -7.41
N ASN A 1116 53.18 -50.65 -7.42
CA ASN A 1116 52.35 -50.58 -8.63
C ASN A 1116 51.42 -49.35 -8.69
N ILE A 1117 51.35 -48.54 -7.63
CA ILE A 1117 50.52 -47.31 -7.58
C ILE A 1117 51.34 -46.12 -7.09
N ASN A 1118 51.04 -44.93 -7.60
CA ASN A 1118 51.59 -43.66 -7.14
C ASN A 1118 50.44 -42.72 -6.75
N GLY A 1119 50.66 -41.85 -5.76
CA GLY A 1119 49.73 -40.77 -5.38
C GLY A 1119 48.32 -41.29 -5.18
N ALA A 1120 48.13 -42.20 -4.23
CA ALA A 1120 46.82 -42.73 -3.90
C ALA A 1120 46.28 -42.05 -2.65
N ALA A 1121 45.05 -41.54 -2.74
CA ALA A 1121 44.39 -40.78 -1.67
C ALA A 1121 43.00 -41.37 -1.39
N ILE A 1122 42.56 -41.29 -0.13
CA ILE A 1122 41.23 -41.69 0.33
C ILE A 1122 40.53 -40.47 0.91
N ASN A 1123 39.36 -40.13 0.37
CA ASN A 1123 38.51 -39.04 0.84
C ASN A 1123 37.35 -39.64 1.65
N PHE A 1124 37.21 -39.25 2.91
CA PHE A 1124 36.22 -39.82 3.82
C PHE A 1124 35.57 -38.76 4.71
N ARG A 1125 34.45 -39.12 5.34
CA ARG A 1125 33.74 -38.25 6.29
C ARG A 1125 33.44 -38.97 7.60
N VAL A 1126 33.47 -38.23 8.69
CA VAL A 1126 33.15 -38.68 10.05
C VAL A 1126 31.98 -37.84 10.58
N SER A 1127 30.95 -38.49 11.11
CA SER A 1127 29.75 -37.79 11.60
C SER A 1127 30.06 -36.94 12.83
N ARG A 1128 29.52 -35.71 12.89
CA ARG A 1128 29.66 -34.83 14.06
C ARG A 1128 29.16 -35.52 15.34
N SER A 1129 28.02 -36.22 15.27
CA SER A 1129 27.43 -36.84 16.46
C SER A 1129 28.34 -37.91 17.05
N TRP A 1130 29.08 -38.69 16.25
CA TRP A 1130 30.04 -39.67 16.81
C TRP A 1130 31.20 -38.99 17.53
N ILE A 1131 31.73 -37.89 16.98
CA ILE A 1131 32.81 -37.11 17.60
C ILE A 1131 32.34 -36.50 18.93
N GLU A 1132 31.14 -35.94 18.97
CA GLU A 1132 30.52 -35.37 20.17
C GLU A 1132 30.20 -36.46 21.22
N GLU A 1133 29.52 -37.55 20.83
CA GLU A 1133 29.16 -38.66 21.72
C GLU A 1133 30.37 -39.35 22.35
N ASN A 1134 31.50 -39.40 21.63
CA ASN A 1134 32.72 -40.06 22.09
C ASN A 1134 33.77 -39.07 22.63
N ASN A 1135 33.51 -37.76 22.62
CA ASN A 1135 34.42 -36.69 23.09
C ASN A 1135 35.81 -36.76 22.42
N ILE A 1136 35.81 -36.81 21.08
CA ILE A 1136 36.99 -36.98 20.23
C ILE A 1136 37.60 -35.62 19.87
N ASP A 1137 38.93 -35.53 19.86
CA ASP A 1137 39.63 -34.37 19.30
C ASP A 1137 39.67 -34.50 17.77
N VAL A 1138 38.94 -33.61 17.07
CA VAL A 1138 38.84 -33.60 15.59
C VAL A 1138 40.23 -33.58 14.93
N SER A 1139 41.22 -32.93 15.55
CA SER A 1139 42.59 -32.83 15.01
C SER A 1139 43.39 -34.14 15.10
N THR A 1140 42.90 -35.12 15.86
CA THR A 1140 43.51 -36.46 16.01
C THR A 1140 42.86 -37.53 15.13
N VAL A 1141 41.78 -37.18 14.40
CA VAL A 1141 41.08 -38.13 13.53
C VAL A 1141 41.99 -38.57 12.38
N THR A 1142 42.26 -39.87 12.31
CA THR A 1142 43.17 -40.48 11.33
C THR A 1142 42.60 -41.78 10.79
N ILE A 1143 42.98 -42.15 9.57
CA ILE A 1143 42.68 -43.46 9.01
C ILE A 1143 43.92 -44.36 9.06
N ASN A 1144 43.84 -45.42 9.86
CA ASN A 1144 44.92 -46.40 10.05
C ASN A 1144 44.86 -47.48 8.97
N ARG A 1145 46.02 -47.87 8.42
CA ARG A 1145 46.17 -48.99 7.49
C ARG A 1145 46.80 -50.20 8.19
N PHE A 1146 46.16 -51.37 8.08
CA PHE A 1146 46.75 -52.63 8.51
C PHE A 1146 47.69 -53.18 7.43
N HIS A 1147 48.96 -53.40 7.79
CA HIS A 1147 50.03 -53.88 6.92
C HIS A 1147 51.21 -54.41 7.73
N ASP A 1148 51.90 -55.45 7.26
CA ASP A 1148 53.00 -56.14 7.96
C ASP A 1148 52.64 -56.56 9.41
N ASP A 1149 51.46 -57.14 9.57
CA ASP A 1149 50.85 -57.59 10.84
C ASP A 1149 50.73 -56.51 11.94
N LYS A 1150 50.70 -55.24 11.56
CA LYS A 1150 50.52 -54.08 12.45
C LYS A 1150 49.61 -53.01 11.86
N TRP A 1151 49.04 -52.17 12.71
CA TRP A 1151 48.39 -50.93 12.31
C TRP A 1151 49.42 -49.80 12.13
N ASN A 1152 49.12 -48.88 11.21
CA ASN A 1152 49.95 -47.74 10.88
C ASN A 1152 49.03 -46.56 10.55
N ALA A 1153 49.08 -45.47 11.32
CA ALA A 1153 48.34 -44.25 10.99
C ALA A 1153 48.82 -43.68 9.64
N LEU A 1154 47.91 -43.09 8.88
CA LEU A 1154 48.23 -42.39 7.63
C LEU A 1154 48.18 -40.87 7.83
N ALA A 1155 49.00 -40.15 7.05
CA ALA A 1155 48.93 -38.70 6.97
C ALA A 1155 47.53 -38.32 6.50
N THR A 1156 46.77 -37.67 7.40
CA THR A 1156 45.36 -37.34 7.24
C THR A 1156 45.21 -35.83 7.47
N GLU A 1157 44.50 -35.16 6.57
CA GLU A 1157 44.23 -33.71 6.63
C GLU A 1157 42.71 -33.49 6.57
N MET A 1158 42.20 -32.61 7.43
CA MET A 1158 40.79 -32.19 7.39
C MET A 1158 40.60 -31.16 6.27
N THR A 1159 39.70 -31.44 5.33
CA THR A 1159 39.52 -30.64 4.11
C THR A 1159 38.31 -29.70 4.16
N SER A 1160 37.24 -30.08 4.86
CA SER A 1160 36.05 -29.25 5.06
C SER A 1160 35.15 -29.78 6.20
N GLU A 1161 34.11 -29.03 6.56
CA GLU A 1161 33.01 -29.47 7.42
C GLU A 1161 31.67 -28.95 6.90
N ASP A 1162 30.58 -29.67 7.16
CA ASP A 1162 29.18 -29.23 7.00
C ASP A 1162 28.38 -29.48 8.28
N GLU A 1163 27.08 -29.20 8.32
CA GLU A 1163 26.26 -29.34 9.55
C GLU A 1163 26.19 -30.78 10.12
N GLU A 1164 26.52 -31.82 9.35
CA GLU A 1164 26.36 -33.23 9.73
C GLU A 1164 27.70 -33.99 9.81
N TYR A 1165 28.74 -33.57 9.07
CA TYR A 1165 30.03 -34.26 8.96
C TYR A 1165 31.28 -33.35 8.95
N TYR A 1166 32.38 -33.93 9.43
CA TYR A 1166 33.76 -33.50 9.15
C TYR A 1166 34.34 -34.32 7.99
N TYR A 1167 35.05 -33.68 7.06
CA TYR A 1167 35.63 -34.30 5.86
C TYR A 1167 37.15 -34.31 5.90
N PHE A 1168 37.75 -35.42 5.47
CA PHE A 1168 39.17 -35.69 5.55
C PHE A 1168 39.69 -36.33 4.25
N THR A 1169 40.95 -36.06 3.94
CA THR A 1169 41.73 -36.73 2.90
C THR A 1169 42.97 -37.35 3.53
N ALA A 1170 43.32 -38.59 3.14
CA ALA A 1170 44.53 -39.26 3.60
C ALA A 1170 45.31 -39.92 2.46
N GLU A 1171 46.63 -39.74 2.44
CA GLU A 1171 47.53 -40.42 1.49
C GLU A 1171 47.79 -41.87 1.92
N THR A 1172 47.71 -42.82 0.99
CA THR A 1172 47.95 -44.25 1.25
C THR A 1172 48.97 -44.87 0.29
N PRO A 1173 49.89 -45.74 0.78
CA PRO A 1173 50.82 -46.47 -0.06
C PRO A 1173 50.24 -47.76 -0.68
N GLY A 1174 48.96 -48.09 -0.46
CA GLY A 1174 48.36 -49.32 -1.01
C GLY A 1174 47.01 -49.67 -0.39
N PHE A 1175 46.15 -50.41 -1.09
CA PHE A 1175 44.83 -50.79 -0.54
C PHE A 1175 44.94 -52.08 0.30
N SER A 1176 44.19 -52.16 1.41
CA SER A 1176 44.13 -53.31 2.34
C SER A 1176 42.96 -53.11 3.33
N ARG A 1177 43.12 -53.50 4.61
CA ARG A 1177 42.17 -53.18 5.69
C ARG A 1177 42.52 -51.85 6.36
N TYR A 1178 41.49 -51.10 6.70
CA TYR A 1178 41.55 -49.78 7.32
C TYR A 1178 40.68 -49.67 8.58
N ALA A 1179 41.03 -48.74 9.46
CA ALA A 1179 40.23 -48.32 10.60
C ALA A 1179 40.35 -46.81 10.82
N VAL A 1180 39.24 -46.08 10.76
CA VAL A 1180 39.22 -44.68 11.19
C VAL A 1180 39.20 -44.65 12.72
N THR A 1181 40.14 -43.93 13.32
CA THR A 1181 40.19 -43.70 14.77
C THR A 1181 40.37 -42.21 15.08
N GLY A 1182 40.11 -41.83 16.33
CA GLY A 1182 40.48 -40.53 16.88
C GLY A 1182 40.70 -40.64 18.38
N ASP A 1183 41.60 -39.83 18.93
CA ASP A 1183 41.86 -39.79 20.37
C ASP A 1183 40.82 -38.94 21.09
N LYS A 1184 40.55 -39.29 22.35
CA LYS A 1184 39.66 -38.51 23.22
C LYS A 1184 40.35 -37.22 23.65
N LEU A 1185 39.61 -36.10 23.60
CA LEU A 1185 40.06 -34.80 24.12
C LEU A 1185 40.62 -34.98 25.54
N GLY A 1186 41.92 -34.73 25.68
CA GLY A 1186 42.67 -35.02 26.90
C GLY A 1186 42.15 -34.24 28.10
N THR A 1187 41.80 -34.95 29.18
CA THR A 1187 41.52 -34.29 30.46
C THR A 1187 42.84 -33.89 31.12
N GLU A 1188 43.23 -32.61 31.01
CA GLU A 1188 44.47 -32.11 31.60
C GLU A 1188 44.51 -32.32 33.13
N ILE A 1189 45.43 -33.18 33.58
CA ILE A 1189 45.67 -33.42 35.00
C ILE A 1189 46.61 -32.34 35.54
N ILE A 1190 46.03 -31.20 35.93
CA ILE A 1190 46.78 -30.13 36.60
C ILE A 1190 47.35 -30.64 37.93
N THR A 1191 48.68 -30.68 38.04
CA THR A 1191 49.41 -30.98 39.28
C THR A 1191 50.44 -29.88 39.53
N PRO A 1192 50.50 -29.24 40.71
CA PRO A 1192 51.14 -27.92 40.85
C PRO A 1192 52.62 -27.91 41.32
N ALA A 1193 53.33 -26.88 40.84
CA ALA A 1193 54.48 -26.17 41.43
C ALA A 1193 55.82 -26.91 41.69
N GLU A 1194 56.91 -26.36 41.12
CA GLU A 1194 57.92 -25.59 41.88
C GLU A 1194 58.71 -24.65 40.94
N GLU A 1195 59.64 -23.84 41.46
CA GLU A 1195 60.13 -22.58 40.86
C GLU A 1195 61.50 -22.70 40.14
N GLU A 1196 61.77 -21.86 39.12
CA GLU A 1196 62.84 -20.84 39.18
C GLU A 1196 62.85 -19.84 37.98
N GLU A 1197 63.44 -18.68 38.27
CA GLU A 1197 63.74 -17.45 37.49
C GLU A 1197 64.21 -17.56 36.01
N THR A 1198 64.18 -16.54 35.12
CA THR A 1198 63.91 -15.08 35.22
C THR A 1198 63.57 -14.42 33.85
N GLY A 1199 62.95 -13.22 33.86
CA GLY A 1199 62.94 -12.23 32.76
C GLY A 1199 61.69 -12.21 31.86
N ALA A 1200 60.65 -11.41 32.13
CA ALA A 1200 60.52 -9.93 31.95
C ALA A 1200 60.48 -9.51 30.45
N VAL A 1201 59.53 -8.68 29.96
CA VAL A 1201 58.74 -7.59 30.58
C VAL A 1201 57.26 -7.57 30.07
N THR A 1202 56.36 -7.02 30.91
CA THR A 1202 54.92 -6.64 30.75
C THR A 1202 54.44 -6.25 29.33
N GLY A 1203 53.16 -6.40 28.93
CA GLY A 1203 51.90 -6.35 29.70
C GLY A 1203 51.15 -5.02 29.43
N GLU A 1204 49.90 -4.74 29.79
CA GLU A 1204 48.75 -5.43 30.42
C GLU A 1204 47.44 -4.82 29.77
N GLU A 1205 46.18 -5.24 29.93
CA GLU A 1205 45.50 -6.17 30.87
C GLU A 1205 44.29 -6.94 30.21
N GLN A 1206 43.12 -7.00 30.88
CA GLN A 1206 41.90 -7.79 30.61
C GLN A 1206 40.61 -6.93 30.77
N THR A 1207 39.36 -7.44 30.67
CA THR A 1207 38.42 -7.84 31.78
C THR A 1207 36.95 -7.80 31.24
N ASN A 1208 35.81 -8.23 31.84
CA ASN A 1208 35.35 -9.21 32.87
C ASN A 1208 33.77 -9.22 32.88
N ASP A 1209 32.96 -10.17 33.44
CA ASP A 1209 33.11 -11.59 33.82
C ASP A 1209 31.78 -12.24 34.37
N LYS A 1210 31.38 -13.45 33.89
CA LYS A 1210 30.42 -14.45 34.53
C LYS A 1210 28.91 -14.06 34.68
N LYS A 1211 27.91 -14.92 35.08
CA LYS A 1211 27.84 -16.27 35.73
C LYS A 1211 26.45 -17.00 35.58
N THR A 1212 26.37 -18.32 35.85
CA THR A 1212 25.14 -19.20 35.88
C THR A 1212 25.04 -20.06 37.18
N PRO A 1213 23.89 -20.68 37.59
CA PRO A 1213 23.34 -22.02 37.14
C PRO A 1213 21.77 -22.11 37.16
N GLY A 1214 21.01 -23.23 37.06
CA GLY A 1214 21.23 -24.66 36.68
C GLY A 1214 20.41 -25.73 37.50
N PHE A 1215 19.92 -26.82 36.85
CA PHE A 1215 19.50 -28.17 37.42
C PHE A 1215 18.16 -28.27 38.27
N GLU A 1216 17.38 -29.38 38.39
CA GLU A 1216 17.24 -30.72 37.73
C GLU A 1216 15.89 -31.49 38.05
N SER A 1217 15.61 -32.63 37.36
CA SER A 1217 14.91 -33.88 37.81
C SER A 1217 13.34 -34.09 37.87
N THR A 1218 12.79 -34.70 36.79
CA THR A 1218 11.86 -35.89 36.69
C THR A 1218 10.52 -36.15 37.44
N PHE A 1219 9.50 -36.53 36.63
CA PHE A 1219 8.45 -37.60 36.76
C PHE A 1219 7.10 -37.47 37.54
N ALA A 1220 6.00 -37.73 36.78
CA ALA A 1220 4.88 -38.68 37.03
C ALA A 1220 3.40 -38.23 37.31
N VAL A 1221 2.56 -38.32 36.26
CA VAL A 1221 1.28 -39.10 36.16
C VAL A 1221 -0.04 -38.64 36.87
N LEU A 1222 -1.08 -38.46 36.01
CA LEU A 1222 -2.56 -38.53 36.20
C LEU A 1222 -3.34 -37.48 37.04
N GLY A 1223 -4.36 -36.90 36.38
CA GLY A 1223 -5.54 -36.26 36.99
C GLY A 1223 -6.58 -35.86 35.93
N ILE A 1224 -7.84 -36.32 36.04
CA ILE A 1224 -8.90 -36.09 35.03
C ILE A 1224 -10.22 -35.64 35.71
N LEU A 1225 -10.84 -34.60 35.14
CA LEU A 1225 -12.23 -34.12 35.36
C LEU A 1225 -12.72 -33.81 36.79
N ALA A 1226 -13.06 -32.53 37.04
CA ALA A 1226 -14.37 -32.15 37.59
C ALA A 1226 -14.69 -30.66 37.33
N SER A 1227 -15.90 -30.39 36.85
CA SER A 1227 -16.35 -29.08 36.35
C SER A 1227 -17.11 -28.25 37.41
N VAL A 1228 -17.09 -26.90 37.26
CA VAL A 1228 -18.26 -25.99 37.44
C VAL A 1228 -18.81 -25.81 38.89
N PHE A 1229 -19.04 -24.59 39.43
CA PHE A 1229 -20.15 -23.66 39.09
C PHE A 1229 -20.11 -22.33 39.90
N PHE A 1230 -20.69 -21.28 39.32
CA PHE A 1230 -21.30 -20.05 39.89
C PHE A 1230 -20.40 -18.84 40.25
N ALA A 1231 -20.84 -17.57 40.12
CA ALA A 1231 -21.70 -16.89 39.11
C ALA A 1231 -21.99 -15.42 39.51
N LYS A 1232 -22.28 -14.55 38.52
CA LYS A 1232 -23.53 -13.76 38.53
C LYS A 1232 -23.98 -13.29 37.13
N LYS A 1233 -25.24 -12.86 37.02
CA LYS A 1233 -25.96 -12.55 35.78
C LYS A 1233 -26.21 -11.04 35.61
N ARG A 1234 -25.86 -10.49 34.44
CA ARG A 1234 -26.78 -10.12 33.33
C ARG A 1234 -28.02 -9.27 33.65
N ILE A 1235 -28.27 -8.27 32.78
CA ILE A 1235 -29.57 -7.70 32.27
C ILE A 1235 -29.76 -6.18 32.49
N LEU A 1236 -30.03 -5.49 31.36
CA LEU A 1236 -30.61 -4.14 31.16
C LEU A 1236 -29.97 -2.94 31.89
N LYS A 1237 -29.26 -2.12 31.11
CA LYS A 1237 -29.96 -0.99 30.48
C LYS A 1237 -29.61 -0.93 28.99
#